data_AF-A0A2U2NAM9-F1
#
_entry.id   AF-A0A2U2NAM9-F1
#
_cell.length_a   1.000
_cell.length_b   1.000
_cell.length_c   1.000
_cell.angle_alpha   90.00
_cell.angle_beta   90.00
_cell.angle_gamma   90.00
#
_symmetry.space_group_name_H-M   'P 1'
#
loop_
_entity.id
_entity.type
_entity.pdbx_description
1 polymer ?
#
loop_
_entity_poly.entity_id
_entity_poly.type
_entity_poly.pdbx_seq_one_letter_code
_entity_poly.pdbx_strand_id
1 'polypeptide(L)'
;MKRTKQFLSSPLVVVSGVMIVVLIVLAVIAPAVWGVAANTENPAILLHKPSGEHWFGTDQLGRDIFARTMVATRLSLVTALICTVISAVLGIIVGAVPVVFGKRAQRWTSSIINVWLAFPVILLAMLTVIALGTGATATTIALTITMTPTFARLAQTLSATVAGADYMAAARMFGVSGSRQVFYYILPEVAEPFVANVTQSIGGAILAMSSLSFLGLGVQPPVYDWGRLINEGFAQVYVSPMAAVGPGIAIVFAGLAFNLFGEGISNQIRRAYKPLPSALSKRELDNPPKMLDKTNMELVVEAAAEQTAQHRERVEALRAKDPDAAVVSVPRPAPVLSVRGLTVSFPEGKHWNTPVKGISFDVEAGEIVGLVGESGSGKSLTMMSVADLAAPGSYVAADSIRFDGTDIVGMLPKDKRKLLSGIGVVFQDSLTALNPAMRVGKQLAEVLECQNGTPHEEAMKQAVEMLEHVGIDPAQHAERKFPYELSGGMRQRAMIAMAEINHPKLIIADEPTTALDVTVQKQVLALLRNECARNKQAAVIVSHDIAVLGEICSRIMVMYHGAIVEIFDTALLRTPEKLKHPYTRALVSSIPTLATDKSRPLVTIDDELVSHQSADLANREAAERAEEGTVIDGDAAEAADIAADSVVKDEAAEDAAELQEGQQPNQQDTKEER
;
A
#
# COMPACT_ATOMS: atom_id res chain seq x y z
N MET A 1 18.97 22.48 -10.97
CA MET A 1 18.90 23.37 -12.17
C MET A 1 18.10 22.80 -13.34
N LYS A 2 18.14 21.50 -13.68
CA LYS A 2 17.28 20.93 -14.75
C LYS A 2 15.77 20.91 -14.39
N ARG A 3 15.41 20.54 -13.15
CA ARG A 3 14.01 20.58 -12.66
C ARG A 3 13.40 21.99 -12.64
N THR A 4 14.15 23.01 -12.25
CA THR A 4 13.68 24.41 -12.24
C THR A 4 13.43 24.97 -13.64
N LYS A 5 14.20 24.56 -14.66
CA LYS A 5 13.94 24.94 -16.06
C LYS A 5 12.70 24.26 -16.66
N GLN A 6 12.39 23.03 -16.25
CA GLN A 6 11.13 22.36 -16.61
C GLN A 6 9.93 22.94 -15.86
N PHE A 7 10.11 23.42 -14.63
CA PHE A 7 9.04 24.04 -13.85
C PHE A 7 8.53 25.35 -14.48
N LEU A 8 9.44 26.15 -15.04
CA LEU A 8 9.14 27.42 -15.71
C LEU A 8 8.65 27.29 -17.16
N SER A 9 8.51 26.08 -17.71
CA SER A 9 8.13 25.90 -19.12
C SER A 9 6.61 25.88 -19.37
N SER A 10 5.78 25.82 -18.33
CA SER A 10 4.33 25.94 -18.47
C SER A 10 3.91 27.42 -18.44
N PRO A 11 3.36 27.97 -19.53
CA PRO A 11 2.90 29.37 -19.55
C PRO A 11 1.83 29.63 -18.49
N LEU A 12 1.01 28.62 -18.16
CA LEU A 12 -0.02 28.72 -17.12
C LEU A 12 0.58 28.97 -15.73
N VAL A 13 1.64 28.24 -15.37
CA VAL A 13 2.32 28.38 -14.06
C VAL A 13 2.99 29.74 -13.93
N VAL A 14 3.57 30.24 -15.03
CA VAL A 14 4.21 31.57 -15.05
C VAL A 14 3.18 32.68 -14.86
N VAL A 15 2.09 32.66 -15.64
CA VAL A 15 1.04 33.69 -15.56
C VAL A 15 0.38 33.69 -14.19
N SER A 16 -0.05 32.52 -13.71
CA SER A 16 -0.68 32.41 -12.38
C SER A 16 0.30 32.74 -11.24
N GLY A 17 1.59 32.39 -11.40
CA GLY A 17 2.64 32.81 -10.47
C GLY A 17 2.79 34.32 -10.38
N VAL A 18 2.79 35.04 -11.52
CA VAL A 18 2.80 36.51 -11.54
C VAL A 18 1.57 37.09 -10.85
N MET A 19 0.38 36.54 -11.10
CA MET A 19 -0.85 36.97 -10.42
C MET A 19 -0.75 36.83 -8.89
N ILE A 20 -0.21 35.71 -8.40
CA ILE A 20 0.01 35.49 -6.97
C ILE A 20 1.04 36.48 -6.41
N VAL A 21 2.13 36.76 -7.13
CA VAL A 21 3.11 37.76 -6.70
C VAL A 21 2.46 39.14 -6.58
N VAL A 22 1.64 39.54 -7.56
CA VAL A 22 0.89 40.81 -7.49
C VAL A 22 0.01 40.85 -6.24
N LEU A 23 -0.72 39.78 -5.94
CA LEU A 23 -1.56 39.68 -4.75
C LEU A 23 -0.76 39.79 -3.44
N ILE A 24 0.39 39.13 -3.35
CA ILE A 24 1.28 39.20 -2.18
C ILE A 24 1.84 40.61 -2.01
N VAL A 25 2.30 41.23 -3.10
CA VAL A 25 2.80 42.61 -3.10
C VAL A 25 1.71 43.56 -2.63
N LEU A 26 0.48 43.42 -3.14
CA LEU A 26 -0.66 44.23 -2.70
C LEU A 26 -1.00 44.00 -1.23
N ALA A 27 -1.02 42.76 -0.75
CA ALA A 27 -1.27 42.47 0.67
C ALA A 27 -0.25 43.13 1.62
N VAL A 28 1.00 43.29 1.19
CA VAL A 28 2.05 43.90 2.01
C VAL A 28 2.03 45.43 1.89
N ILE A 29 1.97 45.96 0.66
CA ILE A 29 2.16 47.38 0.38
C ILE A 29 0.86 48.19 0.55
N ALA A 30 -0.29 47.61 0.20
CA ALA A 30 -1.54 48.38 0.14
C ALA A 30 -1.96 49.02 1.47
N PRO A 31 -1.83 48.36 2.64
CA PRO A 31 -2.12 49.00 3.92
C PRO A 31 -1.24 50.24 4.20
N ALA A 32 0.01 50.26 3.73
CA ALA A 32 0.90 51.40 3.93
C ALA A 32 0.59 52.55 2.95
N VAL A 33 0.24 52.23 1.70
CA VAL A 33 -0.01 53.22 0.65
C VAL A 33 -1.43 53.80 0.72
N TRP A 34 -2.43 52.94 0.86
CA TRP A 34 -3.85 53.32 0.81
C TRP A 34 -4.55 53.27 2.16
N GLY A 35 -3.88 52.85 3.23
CA GLY A 35 -4.51 52.67 4.56
C GLY A 35 -5.15 53.94 5.12
N VAL A 36 -4.53 55.10 4.91
CA VAL A 36 -5.11 56.39 5.32
C VAL A 36 -6.36 56.69 4.49
N ALA A 37 -6.23 56.73 3.16
CA ALA A 37 -7.33 57.01 2.23
C ALA A 37 -8.52 56.04 2.39
N ALA A 38 -8.25 54.77 2.74
CA ALA A 38 -9.26 53.74 2.94
C ALA A 38 -10.11 53.96 4.20
N ASN A 39 -9.57 54.64 5.23
CA ASN A 39 -10.23 54.83 6.52
C ASN A 39 -10.70 56.27 6.76
N THR A 40 -10.24 57.24 5.96
CA THR A 40 -10.66 58.65 6.07
C THR A 40 -12.12 58.81 5.64
N GLU A 41 -12.98 59.17 6.59
CA GLU A 41 -14.38 59.52 6.32
C GLU A 41 -14.49 60.97 5.82
N ASN A 42 -15.29 61.20 4.79
CA ASN A 42 -15.48 62.52 4.21
C ASN A 42 -16.96 62.77 3.85
N PRO A 43 -17.74 63.43 4.73
CA PRO A 43 -19.15 63.72 4.52
C PRO A 43 -19.47 64.58 3.29
N ALA A 44 -18.48 65.24 2.68
CA ALA A 44 -18.68 66.07 1.49
C ALA A 44 -18.81 65.25 0.19
N ILE A 45 -18.34 64.00 0.20
CA ILE A 45 -18.27 63.13 -0.99
C ILE A 45 -18.95 61.80 -0.74
N LEU A 46 -20.14 61.79 -0.12
CA LEU A 46 -20.89 60.56 0.10
C LEU A 46 -21.39 59.98 -1.23
N LEU A 47 -21.24 58.66 -1.44
CA LEU A 47 -21.74 57.96 -2.62
C LEU A 47 -21.30 58.58 -3.95
N HIS A 48 -20.11 59.17 -3.97
CA HIS A 48 -19.59 59.85 -5.14
C HIS A 48 -19.30 58.83 -6.25
N LYS A 49 -19.68 59.18 -7.48
CA LYS A 49 -19.47 58.33 -8.65
C LYS A 49 -17.96 58.17 -8.93
N PRO A 50 -17.55 57.10 -9.64
CA PRO A 50 -16.18 56.94 -10.13
C PRO A 50 -15.64 58.21 -10.79
N SER A 51 -14.46 58.65 -10.36
CA SER A 51 -13.76 59.84 -10.86
C SER A 51 -12.26 59.58 -10.96
N GLY A 52 -11.50 60.53 -11.52
CA GLY A 52 -10.04 60.42 -11.61
C GLY A 52 -9.33 60.34 -10.25
N GLU A 53 -9.92 60.97 -9.22
CA GLU A 53 -9.43 60.94 -7.84
C GLU A 53 -9.95 59.71 -7.07
N HIS A 54 -11.17 59.26 -7.35
CA HIS A 54 -11.80 58.11 -6.72
C HIS A 54 -12.19 57.06 -7.75
N TRP A 55 -11.28 56.15 -8.09
CA TRP A 55 -11.44 55.24 -9.24
C TRP A 55 -12.70 54.37 -9.18
N PHE A 56 -13.10 53.94 -7.98
CA PHE A 56 -14.33 53.17 -7.76
C PHE A 56 -15.44 54.00 -7.09
N GLY A 57 -15.23 55.31 -6.94
CA GLY A 57 -16.11 56.17 -6.16
C GLY A 57 -15.90 56.01 -4.65
N THR A 58 -16.85 56.54 -3.89
CA THR A 58 -16.82 56.55 -2.42
C THR A 58 -18.05 55.88 -1.82
N ASP A 59 -17.92 55.39 -0.59
CA ASP A 59 -19.00 54.70 0.14
C ASP A 59 -19.96 55.65 0.88
N GLN A 60 -20.87 55.09 1.68
CA GLN A 60 -21.82 55.84 2.51
C GLN A 60 -21.18 56.74 3.57
N LEU A 61 -19.90 56.56 3.87
CA LEU A 61 -19.14 57.41 4.79
C LEU A 61 -18.12 58.30 4.04
N GLY A 62 -18.17 58.31 2.71
CA GLY A 62 -17.25 59.08 1.85
C GLY A 62 -15.83 58.51 1.79
N ARG A 63 -15.63 57.25 2.19
CA ARG A 63 -14.32 56.58 2.11
C ARG A 63 -14.08 56.04 0.71
N ASP A 64 -12.83 56.04 0.27
CA ASP A 64 -12.45 55.59 -1.08
C ASP A 64 -12.56 54.06 -1.23
N ILE A 65 -13.42 53.62 -2.15
CA ILE A 65 -13.73 52.20 -2.36
C ILE A 65 -12.55 51.44 -2.97
N PHE A 66 -11.77 52.07 -3.84
CA PHE A 66 -10.59 51.47 -4.44
C PHE A 66 -9.52 51.24 -3.36
N ALA A 67 -9.21 52.27 -2.58
CA ALA A 67 -8.30 52.18 -1.44
C ALA A 67 -8.73 51.09 -0.45
N ARG A 68 -10.02 51.02 -0.10
CA ARG A 68 -10.57 49.96 0.76
C ARG A 68 -10.39 48.58 0.14
N THR A 69 -10.67 48.41 -1.15
CA THR A 69 -10.49 47.13 -1.86
C THR A 69 -9.03 46.66 -1.84
N MET A 70 -8.10 47.58 -2.07
CA MET A 70 -6.66 47.29 -2.07
C MET A 70 -6.18 46.89 -0.67
N VAL A 71 -6.59 47.62 0.38
CA VAL A 71 -6.23 47.31 1.78
C VAL A 71 -6.86 45.98 2.25
N ALA A 72 -8.09 45.68 1.83
CA ALA A 72 -8.80 44.44 2.15
C ALA A 72 -8.09 43.18 1.63
N THR A 73 -7.21 43.31 0.64
CA THR A 73 -6.37 42.22 0.10
C THR A 73 -5.60 41.50 1.21
N ARG A 74 -5.04 42.26 2.17
CA ARG A 74 -4.22 41.68 3.24
C ARG A 74 -5.02 40.72 4.10
N LEU A 75 -6.15 41.18 4.64
CA LEU A 75 -6.96 40.37 5.56
C LEU A 75 -7.54 39.16 4.83
N SER A 76 -8.05 39.35 3.61
CA SER A 76 -8.67 38.28 2.81
C SER A 76 -7.67 37.17 2.51
N LEU A 77 -6.46 37.52 2.04
CA LEU A 77 -5.43 36.53 1.71
C LEU A 77 -4.82 35.86 2.94
N VAL A 78 -4.48 36.63 3.98
CA VAL A 78 -3.87 36.09 5.21
C VAL A 78 -4.82 35.11 5.88
N THR A 79 -6.10 35.47 6.01
CA THR A 79 -7.08 34.61 6.66
C THR A 79 -7.31 33.34 5.84
N ALA A 80 -7.44 33.44 4.50
CA ALA A 80 -7.62 32.28 3.64
C ALA A 80 -6.42 31.32 3.70
N LEU A 81 -5.20 31.87 3.73
CA LEU A 81 -3.96 31.10 3.88
C LEU A 81 -3.91 30.39 5.23
N ILE A 82 -4.19 31.10 6.33
CA ILE A 82 -4.20 30.53 7.69
C ILE A 82 -5.21 29.39 7.79
N CYS A 83 -6.47 29.60 7.38
CA CYS A 83 -7.49 28.56 7.39
C CYS A 83 -7.03 27.32 6.62
N THR A 84 -6.50 27.52 5.42
CA THR A 84 -6.11 26.42 4.55
C THR A 84 -4.93 25.64 5.13
N VAL A 85 -3.90 26.31 5.63
CA VAL A 85 -2.74 25.66 6.25
C VAL A 85 -3.14 24.88 7.51
N ILE A 86 -3.94 25.47 8.40
CA ILE A 86 -4.40 24.77 9.62
C ILE A 86 -5.26 23.56 9.24
N SER A 87 -6.21 23.72 8.31
CA SER A 87 -7.06 22.62 7.82
C SER A 87 -6.24 21.49 7.22
N ALA A 88 -5.18 21.82 6.50
CA ALA A 88 -4.31 20.85 5.86
C ALA A 88 -3.50 20.07 6.90
N VAL A 89 -2.95 20.74 7.91
CA VAL A 89 -2.24 20.10 9.03
C VAL A 89 -3.18 19.19 9.83
N LEU A 90 -4.34 19.70 10.24
CA LEU A 90 -5.35 18.89 10.94
C LEU A 90 -5.84 17.72 10.08
N GLY A 91 -6.02 17.95 8.78
CA GLY A 91 -6.38 16.93 7.81
C GLY A 91 -5.34 15.81 7.74
N ILE A 92 -4.04 16.13 7.65
CA ILE A 92 -2.98 15.12 7.69
C ILE A 92 -3.03 14.33 8.99
N ILE A 93 -3.17 15.00 10.14
CA ILE A 93 -3.22 14.33 11.44
C ILE A 93 -4.38 13.34 11.49
N VAL A 94 -5.59 13.77 11.10
CA VAL A 94 -6.79 12.92 11.08
C VAL A 94 -6.65 11.80 10.05
N GLY A 95 -6.18 12.12 8.84
CA GLY A 95 -6.03 11.17 7.74
C GLY A 95 -4.91 10.14 7.94
N ALA A 96 -3.93 10.43 8.79
CA ALA A 96 -2.85 9.51 9.16
C ALA A 96 -3.19 8.57 10.33
N VAL A 97 -4.29 8.82 11.07
CA VAL A 97 -4.78 7.94 12.15
C VAL A 97 -4.85 6.44 11.76
N PRO A 98 -5.36 6.05 10.57
CA PRO A 98 -5.38 4.66 10.13
C PRO A 98 -4.03 3.95 10.16
N VAL A 99 -2.96 4.68 9.81
CA VAL A 99 -1.61 4.14 9.72
C VAL A 99 -1.05 3.86 11.11
N VAL A 100 -1.34 4.75 12.06
CA VAL A 100 -0.78 4.66 13.42
C VAL A 100 -1.57 3.70 14.31
N PHE A 101 -2.90 3.71 14.20
CA PHE A 101 -3.80 3.03 15.15
C PHE A 101 -4.54 1.81 14.55
N GLY A 102 -4.26 1.47 13.29
CA GLY A 102 -4.71 0.23 12.64
C GLY A 102 -6.19 0.23 12.19
N LYS A 103 -6.65 -0.95 11.75
CA LYS A 103 -7.92 -1.14 11.01
C LYS A 103 -9.19 -0.69 11.75
N ARG A 104 -9.21 -0.79 13.10
CA ARG A 104 -10.38 -0.35 13.89
C ARG A 104 -10.48 1.17 13.87
N ALA A 105 -9.39 1.86 14.16
CA ALA A 105 -9.32 3.32 14.09
C ALA A 105 -9.62 3.81 12.67
N GLN A 106 -9.11 3.12 11.64
CA GLN A 106 -9.42 3.45 10.24
C GLN A 106 -10.92 3.50 9.95
N ARG A 107 -11.67 2.48 10.37
CA ARG A 107 -13.13 2.44 10.14
C ARG A 107 -13.82 3.61 10.82
N TRP A 108 -13.53 3.84 12.10
CA TRP A 108 -14.09 4.95 12.86
C TRP A 108 -13.77 6.31 12.23
N THR A 109 -12.51 6.58 11.93
CA THR A 109 -12.08 7.84 11.32
C THR A 109 -12.71 8.04 9.94
N SER A 110 -12.77 6.99 9.11
CA SER A 110 -13.43 7.04 7.80
C SER A 110 -14.91 7.37 7.91
N SER A 111 -15.63 6.76 8.85
CA SER A 111 -17.04 7.05 9.11
C SER A 111 -17.24 8.49 9.55
N ILE A 112 -16.41 9.02 10.45
CA ILE A 112 -16.47 10.41 10.90
C ILE A 112 -16.26 11.36 9.72
N ILE A 113 -15.22 11.15 8.91
CA ILE A 113 -14.94 11.98 7.72
C ILE A 113 -16.12 11.94 6.73
N ASN A 114 -16.69 10.76 6.47
CA ASN A 114 -17.82 10.62 5.54
C ASN A 114 -19.07 11.35 6.03
N VAL A 115 -19.40 11.25 7.32
CA VAL A 115 -20.51 12.00 7.93
C VAL A 115 -20.23 13.50 7.85
N TRP A 116 -18.99 13.93 8.11
CA TRP A 116 -18.60 15.32 8.06
C TRP A 116 -18.72 15.92 6.65
N LEU A 117 -18.31 15.17 5.63
CA LEU A 117 -18.42 15.57 4.22
C LEU A 117 -19.86 15.57 3.69
N ALA A 118 -20.79 14.89 4.37
CA ALA A 118 -22.21 14.88 3.98
C ALA A 118 -22.88 16.24 4.19
N PHE A 119 -22.32 17.10 5.05
CA PHE A 119 -22.85 18.44 5.29
C PHE A 119 -22.32 19.44 4.26
N PRO A 120 -23.19 20.27 3.64
CA PRO A 120 -22.74 21.35 2.76
C PRO A 120 -21.79 22.32 3.48
N VAL A 121 -20.64 22.59 2.86
CA VAL A 121 -19.56 23.43 3.39
C VAL A 121 -20.07 24.77 3.94
N ILE A 122 -20.86 25.49 3.15
CA ILE A 122 -21.37 26.81 3.55
C ILE A 122 -22.30 26.71 4.77
N LEU A 123 -23.18 25.71 4.81
CA LEU A 123 -24.12 25.54 5.92
C LEU A 123 -23.39 25.21 7.23
N LEU A 124 -22.39 24.33 7.17
CA LEU A 124 -21.57 24.00 8.33
C LEU A 124 -20.75 25.21 8.80
N ALA A 125 -20.18 25.98 7.88
CA ALA A 125 -19.46 27.20 8.21
C ALA A 125 -20.38 28.25 8.86
N MET A 126 -21.58 28.46 8.31
CA MET A 126 -22.58 29.37 8.89
C MET A 126 -23.01 28.92 10.29
N LEU A 127 -23.33 27.65 10.48
CA LEU A 127 -23.68 27.08 11.79
C LEU A 127 -22.57 27.33 12.81
N THR A 128 -21.32 27.07 12.41
CA THR A 128 -20.16 27.22 13.30
C THR A 128 -19.94 28.68 13.69
N VAL A 129 -20.08 29.62 12.75
CA VAL A 129 -19.98 31.05 13.06
C VAL A 129 -21.13 31.54 13.94
N ILE A 130 -22.37 31.09 13.68
CA ILE A 130 -23.52 31.44 14.54
C ILE A 130 -23.28 30.95 15.97
N ALA A 131 -22.67 29.76 16.14
CA ALA A 131 -22.37 29.20 17.45
C ALA A 131 -21.20 29.90 18.17
N LEU A 132 -20.15 30.30 17.45
CA LEU A 132 -18.94 30.91 18.02
C LEU A 132 -19.01 32.44 18.15
N GLY A 133 -20.03 33.07 17.56
CA GLY A 133 -20.14 34.52 17.39
C GLY A 133 -19.59 35.00 16.04
N THR A 134 -20.03 36.16 15.55
CA THR A 134 -19.55 36.71 14.28
C THR A 134 -18.18 37.38 14.42
N GLY A 135 -17.43 37.45 13.31
CA GLY A 135 -16.10 38.09 13.28
C GLY A 135 -15.04 37.27 12.57
N ALA A 136 -13.84 37.86 12.42
CA ALA A 136 -12.75 37.28 11.65
C ALA A 136 -12.23 35.96 12.26
N THR A 137 -12.10 35.88 13.58
CA THR A 137 -11.62 34.69 14.30
C THR A 137 -12.60 33.52 14.18
N ALA A 138 -13.89 33.77 14.42
CA ALA A 138 -14.92 32.75 14.27
C ALA A 138 -15.05 32.26 12.82
N THR A 139 -14.96 33.16 11.84
CA THR A 139 -14.89 32.80 10.41
C THR A 139 -13.70 31.91 10.11
N THR A 140 -12.54 32.21 10.72
CA THR A 140 -11.32 31.42 10.54
C THR A 140 -11.51 30.00 11.08
N ILE A 141 -12.05 29.87 12.30
CA ILE A 141 -12.31 28.57 12.94
C ILE A 141 -13.34 27.78 12.15
N ALA A 142 -14.44 28.42 11.73
CA ALA A 142 -15.51 27.80 10.97
C ALA A 142 -15.02 27.24 9.63
N LEU A 143 -14.25 28.03 8.87
CA LEU A 143 -13.65 27.56 7.62
C LEU A 143 -12.63 26.46 7.86
N THR A 144 -11.83 26.55 8.93
CA THR A 144 -10.87 25.52 9.28
C THR A 144 -11.55 24.17 9.52
N ILE A 145 -12.59 24.16 10.38
CA ILE A 145 -13.40 22.97 10.67
C ILE A 145 -14.01 22.42 9.38
N THR A 146 -14.57 23.29 8.55
CA THR A 146 -15.28 22.88 7.33
C THR A 146 -14.35 22.30 6.25
N MET A 147 -13.12 22.81 6.14
CA MET A 147 -12.16 22.36 5.11
C MET A 147 -11.30 21.17 5.55
N THR A 148 -11.13 20.96 6.85
CA THR A 148 -10.39 19.82 7.43
C THR A 148 -10.78 18.45 6.85
N PRO A 149 -12.08 18.07 6.71
CA PRO A 149 -12.45 16.73 6.24
C PRO A 149 -12.00 16.45 4.80
N THR A 150 -11.93 17.47 3.93
CA THR A 150 -11.43 17.32 2.56
C THR A 150 -9.95 16.92 2.55
N PHE A 151 -9.13 17.59 3.37
CA PHE A 151 -7.72 17.23 3.52
C PHE A 151 -7.53 15.89 4.23
N ALA A 152 -8.37 15.59 5.23
CA ALA A 152 -8.34 14.30 5.93
C ALA A 152 -8.63 13.15 4.98
N ARG A 153 -9.62 13.29 4.11
CA ARG A 153 -9.96 12.29 3.09
C ARG A 153 -8.81 12.08 2.11
N LEU A 154 -8.19 13.16 1.63
CA LEU A 154 -7.07 13.06 0.71
C LEU A 154 -5.85 12.39 1.36
N ALA A 155 -5.50 12.79 2.59
CA ALA A 155 -4.42 12.16 3.36
C ALA A 155 -4.72 10.67 3.61
N GLN A 156 -5.96 10.32 3.94
CA GLN A 156 -6.38 8.92 4.12
C GLN A 156 -6.22 8.09 2.85
N THR A 157 -6.67 8.61 1.70
CA THR A 157 -6.57 7.91 0.41
C THR A 157 -5.11 7.68 0.03
N LEU A 158 -4.28 8.73 0.11
CA LEU A 158 -2.87 8.62 -0.28
C LEU A 158 -2.07 7.74 0.70
N SER A 159 -2.37 7.81 2.00
CA SER A 159 -1.76 6.94 3.01
C SER A 159 -2.10 5.47 2.78
N ALA A 160 -3.32 5.16 2.33
CA ALA A 160 -3.74 3.80 2.04
C ALA A 160 -2.95 3.20 0.85
N THR A 161 -2.68 3.99 -0.19
CA THR A 161 -1.84 3.57 -1.32
C THR A 161 -0.42 3.23 -0.88
N VAL A 162 0.18 4.06 -0.04
CA VAL A 162 1.55 3.86 0.48
C VAL A 162 1.62 2.68 1.46
N ALA A 163 0.59 2.49 2.30
CA ALA A 163 0.56 1.44 3.31
C ALA A 163 0.62 0.01 2.74
N GLY A 164 0.27 -0.17 1.47
CA GLY A 164 0.35 -1.45 0.76
C GLY A 164 1.72 -1.77 0.15
N ALA A 165 2.69 -0.86 0.19
CA ALA A 165 3.99 -1.07 -0.42
C ALA A 165 4.89 -2.01 0.39
N ASP A 166 5.78 -2.74 -0.28
CA ASP A 166 6.71 -3.69 0.36
C ASP A 166 7.66 -3.00 1.34
N TYR A 167 8.13 -1.77 1.03
CA TYR A 167 8.93 -0.99 1.97
C TYR A 167 8.18 -0.65 3.27
N MET A 168 6.84 -0.58 3.25
CA MET A 168 6.03 -0.40 4.47
C MET A 168 5.86 -1.70 5.25
N ALA A 169 5.84 -2.84 4.57
CA ALA A 169 5.92 -4.15 5.23
C ALA A 169 7.30 -4.31 5.91
N ALA A 170 8.37 -3.99 5.20
CA ALA A 170 9.74 -3.97 5.71
C ALA A 170 9.87 -3.05 6.94
N ALA A 171 9.42 -1.79 6.85
CA ALA A 171 9.46 -0.84 7.97
C ALA A 171 8.71 -1.35 9.23
N ARG A 172 7.58 -2.05 9.05
CA ARG A 172 6.83 -2.66 10.16
C ARG A 172 7.59 -3.83 10.80
N MET A 173 8.24 -4.65 9.98
CA MET A 173 9.11 -5.74 10.44
C MET A 173 10.29 -5.21 11.26
N PHE A 174 10.90 -4.10 10.81
CA PHE A 174 12.01 -3.46 11.51
C PHE A 174 11.59 -2.64 12.75
N GLY A 175 10.28 -2.54 13.03
CA GLY A 175 9.77 -1.87 14.23
C GLY A 175 9.78 -0.35 14.18
N VAL A 176 9.79 0.23 12.99
CA VAL A 176 9.62 1.68 12.81
C VAL A 176 8.31 2.12 13.46
N SER A 177 8.36 3.14 14.32
CA SER A 177 7.17 3.63 15.04
C SER A 177 6.13 4.23 14.08
N GLY A 178 4.85 4.15 14.43
CA GLY A 178 3.76 4.65 13.57
C GLY A 178 3.89 6.14 13.22
N SER A 179 4.38 6.97 14.14
CA SER A 179 4.67 8.38 13.84
C SER A 179 5.82 8.53 12.84
N ARG A 180 6.90 7.75 13.00
CA ARG A 180 8.05 7.75 12.09
C ARG A 180 7.66 7.25 10.69
N GLN A 181 6.76 6.26 10.60
CA GLN A 181 6.15 5.82 9.34
C GLN A 181 5.41 6.97 8.65
N VAL A 182 4.58 7.72 9.37
CA VAL A 182 3.86 8.88 8.80
C VAL A 182 4.85 9.94 8.30
N PHE A 183 5.83 10.35 9.11
CA PHE A 183 6.70 11.48 8.76
C PHE A 183 7.78 11.16 7.73
N TYR A 184 8.33 9.95 7.70
CA TYR A 184 9.45 9.60 6.80
C TYR A 184 9.04 8.76 5.59
N TYR A 185 7.92 8.06 5.65
CA TYR A 185 7.49 7.19 4.55
C TYR A 185 6.31 7.77 3.81
N ILE A 186 5.26 8.17 4.53
CA ILE A 186 4.03 8.65 3.90
C ILE A 186 4.16 10.11 3.51
N LEU A 187 4.49 11.00 4.45
CA LEU A 187 4.46 12.44 4.23
C LEU A 187 5.30 12.88 3.01
N PRO A 188 6.52 12.37 2.78
CA PRO A 188 7.30 12.75 1.60
C PRO A 188 6.67 12.31 0.28
N GLU A 189 6.07 11.12 0.24
CA GLU A 189 5.39 10.56 -0.94
C GLU A 189 4.08 11.30 -1.23
N VAL A 190 3.35 11.72 -0.19
CA VAL A 190 2.07 12.41 -0.34
C VAL A 190 2.19 13.93 -0.39
N ALA A 191 3.35 14.51 -0.04
CA ALA A 191 3.55 15.96 0.04
C ALA A 191 3.23 16.65 -1.30
N GLU A 192 3.61 16.02 -2.40
CA GLU A 192 3.49 16.60 -3.74
C GLU A 192 2.02 16.83 -4.16
N PRO A 193 1.12 15.81 -4.18
CA PRO A 193 -0.31 16.03 -4.43
C PRO A 193 -0.98 16.89 -3.34
N PHE A 194 -0.45 16.85 -2.11
CA PHE A 194 -0.96 17.65 -1.01
C PHE A 194 -0.73 19.16 -1.22
N VAL A 195 0.48 19.55 -1.65
CA VAL A 195 0.84 20.95 -1.93
C VAL A 195 -0.02 21.54 -3.06
N ALA A 196 -0.29 20.77 -4.11
CA ALA A 196 -1.21 21.17 -5.18
C ALA A 196 -2.62 21.44 -4.63
N ASN A 197 -3.14 20.55 -3.78
CA ASN A 197 -4.48 20.70 -3.18
C ASN A 197 -4.56 21.87 -2.19
N VAL A 198 -3.52 22.09 -1.38
CA VAL A 198 -3.43 23.25 -0.48
C VAL A 198 -3.56 24.54 -1.30
N THR A 199 -2.80 24.64 -2.39
CA THR A 199 -2.81 25.81 -3.28
C THR A 199 -4.20 26.06 -3.88
N GLN A 200 -4.82 25.02 -4.43
CA GLN A 200 -6.17 25.12 -5.01
C GLN A 200 -7.23 25.48 -3.96
N SER A 201 -7.07 24.98 -2.73
CA SER A 201 -8.00 25.23 -1.63
C SER A 201 -7.97 26.66 -1.12
N ILE A 202 -6.85 27.39 -1.25
CA ILE A 202 -6.79 28.82 -0.88
C ILE A 202 -7.82 29.62 -1.69
N GLY A 203 -7.96 29.36 -2.99
CA GLY A 203 -8.98 30.01 -3.82
C GLY A 203 -10.40 29.73 -3.34
N GLY A 204 -10.68 28.47 -2.96
CA GLY A 204 -11.96 28.08 -2.35
C GLY A 204 -12.21 28.74 -0.98
N ALA A 205 -11.18 28.88 -0.16
CA ALA A 205 -11.26 29.56 1.14
C ALA A 205 -11.57 31.05 0.99
N ILE A 206 -10.99 31.72 -0.01
CA ILE A 206 -11.28 33.14 -0.32
C ILE A 206 -12.77 33.28 -0.70
N LEU A 207 -13.29 32.41 -1.56
CA LEU A 207 -14.69 32.43 -1.96
C LEU A 207 -15.62 32.17 -0.77
N ALA A 208 -15.38 31.11 0.00
CA ALA A 208 -16.20 30.74 1.15
C ALA A 208 -16.23 31.83 2.24
N MET A 209 -15.06 32.42 2.54
CA MET A 209 -14.95 33.56 3.46
C MET A 209 -15.72 34.77 2.96
N SER A 210 -15.55 35.10 1.67
CA SER A 210 -16.23 36.23 1.06
C SER A 210 -17.75 36.03 1.07
N SER A 211 -18.23 34.81 0.84
CA SER A 211 -19.65 34.47 0.97
C SER A 211 -20.16 34.66 2.40
N LEU A 212 -19.39 34.25 3.40
CA LEU A 212 -19.80 34.37 4.81
C LEU A 212 -19.82 35.83 5.29
N SER A 213 -18.82 36.62 4.90
CA SER A 213 -18.78 38.06 5.13
C SER A 213 -19.86 38.80 4.32
N PHE A 214 -20.16 38.34 3.10
CA PHE A 214 -21.27 38.87 2.31
C PHE A 214 -22.64 38.63 2.98
N LEU A 215 -22.82 37.48 3.63
CA LEU A 215 -24.02 37.15 4.40
C LEU A 215 -24.08 37.85 5.78
N GLY A 216 -23.09 38.68 6.11
CA GLY A 216 -23.03 39.41 7.39
C GLY A 216 -22.57 38.58 8.58
N LEU A 217 -22.22 37.32 8.37
CA LEU A 217 -21.72 36.42 9.42
C LEU A 217 -20.20 36.51 9.60
N GLY A 218 -19.48 36.99 8.57
CA GLY A 218 -18.03 37.07 8.55
C GLY A 218 -17.43 38.25 9.32
N VAL A 219 -16.46 38.93 8.71
CA VAL A 219 -15.72 40.05 9.30
C VAL A 219 -16.67 41.22 9.65
N GLN A 220 -16.48 41.80 10.84
CA GLN A 220 -17.33 42.88 11.37
C GLN A 220 -16.59 44.23 11.42
N PRO A 221 -17.29 45.36 11.19
CA PRO A 221 -16.72 46.70 11.34
C PRO A 221 -16.09 46.93 12.73
N PRO A 222 -15.00 47.72 12.85
CA PRO A 222 -14.39 48.55 11.81
C PRO A 222 -13.49 47.79 10.83
N VAL A 223 -13.24 46.50 11.06
CA VAL A 223 -12.43 45.65 10.17
C VAL A 223 -13.26 45.25 8.95
N TYR A 224 -12.61 45.09 7.79
CA TYR A 224 -13.28 44.73 6.54
C TYR A 224 -12.42 43.81 5.67
N ASP A 225 -13.07 42.87 5.01
CA ASP A 225 -12.53 42.02 3.95
C ASP A 225 -13.30 42.26 2.64
N TRP A 226 -12.95 41.56 1.56
CA TRP A 226 -13.66 41.76 0.28
C TRP A 226 -15.15 41.41 0.36
N GLY A 227 -15.53 40.33 1.05
CA GLY A 227 -16.94 39.93 1.18
C GLY A 227 -17.78 40.98 1.92
N ARG A 228 -17.22 41.57 2.98
CA ARG A 228 -17.86 42.67 3.71
C ARG A 228 -18.02 43.91 2.85
N LEU A 229 -17.00 44.27 2.06
CA LEU A 229 -17.10 45.39 1.11
C LEU A 229 -18.19 45.16 0.05
N ILE A 230 -18.35 43.92 -0.45
CA ILE A 230 -19.45 43.59 -1.35
C ILE A 230 -20.79 43.74 -0.64
N ASN A 231 -20.94 43.26 0.60
CA ASN A 231 -22.19 43.43 1.35
C ASN A 231 -22.58 44.92 1.48
N GLU A 232 -21.62 45.77 1.85
CA GLU A 232 -21.82 47.22 1.97
C GLU A 232 -22.17 47.86 0.62
N GLY A 233 -21.45 47.51 -0.45
CA GLY A 233 -21.66 48.04 -1.79
C GLY A 233 -22.94 47.53 -2.47
N PHE A 234 -23.37 46.29 -2.17
CA PHE A 234 -24.54 45.67 -2.77
C PHE A 234 -25.83 46.41 -2.42
N ALA A 235 -25.92 46.94 -1.19
CA ALA A 235 -27.04 47.79 -0.77
C ALA A 235 -27.22 49.05 -1.64
N GLN A 236 -26.18 49.46 -2.37
CA GLN A 236 -26.17 50.66 -3.21
C GLN A 236 -25.87 50.34 -4.68
N VAL A 237 -25.99 49.07 -5.10
CA VAL A 237 -25.55 48.62 -6.42
C VAL A 237 -26.22 49.39 -7.57
N TYR A 238 -27.44 49.88 -7.36
CA TYR A 238 -28.17 50.68 -8.36
C TYR A 238 -27.67 52.13 -8.50
N VAL A 239 -26.94 52.64 -7.50
CA VAL A 239 -26.45 54.04 -7.45
C VAL A 239 -24.96 54.09 -7.72
N SER A 240 -24.20 53.17 -7.12
CA SER A 240 -22.75 53.01 -7.33
C SER A 240 -22.42 51.53 -7.53
N PRO A 241 -22.56 51.00 -8.77
CA PRO A 241 -22.28 49.59 -9.05
C PRO A 241 -20.83 49.19 -8.70
N MET A 242 -19.88 50.11 -8.87
CA MET A 242 -18.46 49.88 -8.58
C MET A 242 -18.19 49.57 -7.12
N ALA A 243 -19.09 49.96 -6.20
CA ALA A 243 -19.00 49.62 -4.78
C ALA A 243 -19.05 48.12 -4.51
N ALA A 244 -19.82 47.36 -5.30
CA ALA A 244 -19.87 45.90 -5.22
C ALA A 244 -18.93 45.23 -6.22
N VAL A 245 -18.81 45.77 -7.44
CA VAL A 245 -18.02 45.17 -8.53
C VAL A 245 -16.52 45.20 -8.25
N GLY A 246 -15.98 46.29 -7.68
CA GLY A 246 -14.55 46.43 -7.40
C GLY A 246 -13.99 45.31 -6.51
N PRO A 247 -14.52 45.11 -5.29
CA PRO A 247 -14.14 43.98 -4.44
C PRO A 247 -14.43 42.61 -5.08
N GLY A 248 -15.50 42.49 -5.88
CA GLY A 248 -15.82 41.27 -6.62
C GLY A 248 -14.73 40.87 -7.63
N ILE A 249 -14.18 41.84 -8.37
CA ILE A 249 -13.06 41.61 -9.29
C ILE A 249 -11.84 41.08 -8.52
N ALA A 250 -11.55 41.63 -7.34
CA ALA A 250 -10.42 41.19 -6.51
C ALA A 250 -10.59 39.74 -6.05
N ILE A 251 -11.80 39.33 -5.64
CA ILE A 251 -12.11 37.94 -5.28
C ILE A 251 -11.92 37.00 -6.48
N VAL A 252 -12.47 37.35 -7.65
CA VAL A 252 -12.37 36.52 -8.86
C VAL A 252 -10.91 36.39 -9.30
N PHE A 253 -10.16 37.50 -9.31
CA PHE A 253 -8.75 37.51 -9.65
C PHE A 253 -7.93 36.62 -8.70
N ALA A 254 -8.17 36.73 -7.40
CA ALA A 254 -7.46 35.92 -6.40
C ALA A 254 -7.85 34.44 -6.48
N GLY A 255 -9.15 34.13 -6.59
CA GLY A 255 -9.63 32.76 -6.75
C GLY A 255 -9.03 32.09 -7.99
N LEU A 256 -9.02 32.79 -9.13
CA LEU A 256 -8.43 32.31 -10.38
C LEU A 256 -6.91 32.12 -10.25
N ALA A 257 -6.20 33.07 -9.64
CA ALA A 257 -4.76 33.00 -9.45
C ALA A 257 -4.34 31.72 -8.70
N PHE A 258 -4.96 31.44 -7.55
CA PHE A 258 -4.65 30.26 -6.75
C PHE A 258 -5.13 28.96 -7.39
N ASN A 259 -6.30 28.95 -8.04
CA ASN A 259 -6.83 27.77 -8.70
C ASN A 259 -5.95 27.33 -9.89
N LEU A 260 -5.62 28.27 -10.80
CA LEU A 260 -4.77 27.99 -11.96
C LEU A 260 -3.33 27.61 -11.56
N PHE A 261 -2.80 28.24 -10.50
CA PHE A 261 -1.48 27.89 -10.00
C PHE A 261 -1.45 26.47 -9.42
N GLY A 262 -2.48 26.09 -8.66
CA GLY A 262 -2.64 24.73 -8.13
C GLY A 262 -2.73 23.67 -9.23
N GLU A 263 -3.51 23.93 -10.29
CA GLU A 263 -3.63 23.04 -11.44
C GLU A 263 -2.32 22.92 -12.23
N GLY A 264 -1.62 24.04 -12.43
CA GLY A 264 -0.31 24.07 -13.07
C GLY A 264 0.74 23.24 -12.34
N ILE A 265 0.75 23.31 -11.00
CA ILE A 265 1.58 22.45 -10.14
C ILE A 265 1.17 20.98 -10.31
N SER A 266 -0.12 20.65 -10.14
CA SER A 266 -0.66 19.28 -10.27
C SER A 266 -0.31 18.60 -11.60
N ASN A 267 -0.38 19.33 -12.71
CA ASN A 267 -0.09 18.79 -14.05
C ASN A 267 1.39 18.51 -14.29
N GLN A 268 2.30 19.28 -13.70
CA GLN A 268 3.73 19.00 -13.79
C GLN A 268 4.12 17.79 -12.96
N ILE A 269 3.51 17.64 -11.78
CA ILE A 269 3.65 16.49 -10.90
C ILE A 269 3.27 15.20 -11.65
N ARG A 270 2.08 15.18 -12.29
CA ARG A 270 1.62 14.04 -13.11
C ARG A 270 2.56 13.69 -14.27
N ARG A 271 3.31 14.65 -14.82
CA ARG A 271 4.27 14.39 -15.91
C ARG A 271 5.60 13.86 -15.41
N ALA A 272 5.98 14.20 -14.18
CA ALA A 272 7.16 13.63 -13.52
C ALA A 272 6.90 12.17 -13.08
N TYR A 273 5.65 11.83 -12.81
CA TYR A 273 5.23 10.52 -12.32
C TYR A 273 4.55 9.69 -13.42
N LYS A 274 5.28 8.75 -14.01
CA LYS A 274 4.66 7.66 -14.78
C LYS A 274 4.32 6.56 -13.78
N PRO A 275 3.04 6.35 -13.41
CA PRO A 275 2.73 5.26 -12.48
C PRO A 275 3.24 3.96 -13.09
N LEU A 276 4.02 3.20 -12.32
CA LEU A 276 4.27 1.81 -12.66
C LEU A 276 2.92 1.10 -12.66
N PRO A 277 2.66 0.22 -13.65
CA PRO A 277 1.43 -0.55 -13.66
C PRO A 277 1.34 -1.34 -12.35
N SER A 278 0.30 -1.08 -11.58
CA SER A 278 -0.07 -1.93 -10.45
C SER A 278 -0.29 -3.35 -10.96
N ALA A 279 0.29 -4.34 -10.30
CA ALA A 279 0.04 -5.75 -10.57
C ALA A 279 -1.42 -6.19 -10.30
N LEU A 280 -2.27 -5.30 -9.81
CA LEU A 280 -3.71 -5.51 -9.70
C LEU A 280 -4.38 -5.22 -11.03
N SER A 281 -5.15 -6.20 -11.50
CA SER A 281 -5.83 -6.11 -12.79
C SER A 281 -6.84 -4.95 -12.76
N LYS A 282 -7.04 -4.29 -13.91
CA LYS A 282 -8.02 -3.20 -14.07
C LYS A 282 -9.43 -3.55 -13.57
N ARG A 283 -9.77 -4.85 -13.55
CA ARG A 283 -11.05 -5.39 -13.05
C ARG A 283 -11.25 -5.24 -11.54
N GLU A 284 -10.18 -5.28 -10.74
CA GLU A 284 -10.28 -5.23 -9.27
C GLU A 284 -10.44 -3.81 -8.72
N LEU A 285 -9.98 -2.81 -9.48
CA LEU A 285 -10.14 -1.38 -9.15
C LEU A 285 -11.54 -0.84 -9.48
N ASP A 286 -12.17 -1.37 -10.53
CA ASP A 286 -13.50 -0.93 -10.97
C ASP A 286 -14.65 -1.53 -10.13
N ASN A 287 -14.36 -2.57 -9.33
CA ASN A 287 -15.37 -3.26 -8.53
C ASN A 287 -14.84 -3.56 -7.11
N PRO A 288 -14.82 -2.57 -6.19
CA PRO A 288 -14.40 -2.81 -4.81
C PRO A 288 -15.33 -3.86 -4.18
N PRO A 289 -14.80 -4.87 -3.47
CA PRO A 289 -15.64 -5.89 -2.85
C PRO A 289 -16.63 -5.22 -1.89
N LYS A 290 -17.93 -5.49 -2.07
CA LYS A 290 -18.98 -5.03 -1.16
C LYS A 290 -18.64 -5.53 0.25
N MET A 291 -18.45 -4.60 1.19
CA MET A 291 -18.24 -4.96 2.60
C MET A 291 -19.42 -5.79 3.09
N LEU A 292 -19.13 -7.01 3.55
CA LEU A 292 -20.11 -7.86 4.22
C LEU A 292 -20.59 -7.16 5.51
N ASP A 293 -21.91 -7.20 5.71
CA ASP A 293 -22.59 -6.70 6.92
C ASP A 293 -22.09 -7.41 8.19
N LYS A 294 -22.20 -6.76 9.35
CA LYS A 294 -21.72 -7.27 10.66
C LYS A 294 -22.30 -8.65 11.00
N THR A 295 -23.56 -8.89 10.64
CA THR A 295 -24.23 -10.18 10.85
C THR A 295 -23.58 -11.31 10.03
N ASN A 296 -23.12 -10.99 8.82
CA ASN A 296 -22.38 -11.94 7.99
C ASN A 296 -20.96 -12.13 8.51
N MET A 297 -20.34 -11.10 9.10
CA MET A 297 -19.00 -11.21 9.70
C MET A 297 -18.98 -12.17 10.90
N GLU A 298 -20.02 -12.16 11.75
CA GLU A 298 -20.16 -13.10 12.87
C GLU A 298 -20.38 -14.54 12.38
N LEU A 299 -21.30 -14.75 11.44
CA LEU A 299 -21.50 -16.05 10.78
C LEU A 299 -20.24 -16.57 10.09
N VAL A 300 -19.43 -15.66 9.52
CA VAL A 300 -18.18 -15.99 8.84
C VAL A 300 -17.05 -16.33 9.81
N VAL A 301 -16.98 -15.67 10.96
CA VAL A 301 -16.04 -16.03 12.04
C VAL A 301 -16.41 -17.38 12.65
N GLU A 302 -17.71 -17.65 12.78
CA GLU A 302 -18.25 -18.91 13.30
C GLU A 302 -17.96 -20.07 12.32
N ALA A 303 -18.19 -19.88 11.01
CA ALA A 303 -17.87 -20.87 9.98
C ALA A 303 -16.37 -21.15 9.84
N ALA A 304 -15.51 -20.12 9.95
CA ALA A 304 -14.06 -20.30 9.94
C ALA A 304 -13.58 -21.03 11.21
N ALA A 305 -14.20 -20.79 12.36
CA ALA A 305 -13.93 -21.52 13.60
C ALA A 305 -14.38 -22.98 13.51
N GLU A 306 -15.52 -23.26 12.88
CA GLU A 306 -16.04 -24.61 12.63
C GLU A 306 -15.12 -25.41 11.70
N GLN A 307 -14.65 -24.83 10.59
CA GLN A 307 -13.67 -25.47 9.73
C GLN A 307 -12.35 -25.75 10.44
N THR A 308 -11.90 -24.83 11.31
CA THR A 308 -10.69 -25.01 12.12
C THR A 308 -10.88 -26.15 13.15
N ALA A 309 -12.07 -26.26 13.75
CA ALA A 309 -12.41 -27.34 14.70
C ALA A 309 -12.48 -28.71 14.02
N GLN A 310 -13.14 -28.80 12.85
CA GLN A 310 -13.22 -30.03 12.06
C GLN A 310 -11.84 -30.49 11.55
N HIS A 311 -10.97 -29.55 11.18
CA HIS A 311 -9.58 -29.87 10.82
C HIS A 311 -8.81 -30.43 12.02
N ARG A 312 -8.99 -29.84 13.21
CA ARG A 312 -8.34 -30.29 14.45
C ARG A 312 -8.75 -31.71 14.85
N GLU A 313 -10.05 -32.02 14.81
CA GLU A 313 -10.56 -33.38 15.08
C GLU A 313 -10.02 -34.40 14.07
N ARG A 314 -9.90 -34.02 12.79
CA ARG A 314 -9.37 -34.89 11.74
C ARG A 314 -7.88 -35.19 11.93
N VAL A 315 -7.10 -34.21 12.40
CA VAL A 315 -5.68 -34.37 12.76
C VAL A 315 -5.49 -35.21 14.03
N GLU A 316 -6.34 -35.02 15.04
CA GLU A 316 -6.33 -35.84 16.26
C GLU A 316 -6.72 -37.30 15.98
N ALA A 317 -7.72 -37.52 15.12
CA ALA A 317 -8.12 -38.86 14.67
C ALA A 317 -7.02 -39.57 13.85
N LEU A 318 -6.22 -38.83 13.07
CA LEU A 318 -5.06 -39.36 12.35
C LEU A 318 -3.91 -39.71 13.29
N ARG A 319 -3.69 -38.90 14.35
CA ARG A 319 -2.72 -39.20 15.41
C ARG A 319 -3.09 -40.43 16.26
N ALA A 320 -4.38 -40.68 16.44
CA ALA A 320 -4.87 -41.82 17.22
C ALA A 320 -4.72 -43.17 16.48
N LYS A 321 -4.53 -43.17 15.15
CA LYS A 321 -4.47 -44.38 14.33
C LYS A 321 -3.08 -45.05 14.25
N ASP A 322 -2.00 -44.38 14.66
CA ASP A 322 -0.67 -44.99 14.73
C ASP A 322 0.19 -44.41 15.88
N PRO A 323 0.07 -44.96 17.10
CA PRO A 323 0.83 -44.49 18.26
C PRO A 323 2.31 -44.93 18.27
N ASP A 324 2.71 -45.88 17.42
CA ASP A 324 4.00 -46.58 17.48
C ASP A 324 4.93 -46.31 16.27
N ALA A 325 4.59 -45.36 15.40
CA ALA A 325 5.54 -44.74 14.47
C ALA A 325 6.55 -43.81 15.20
N ALA A 326 7.06 -44.24 16.35
CA ALA A 326 8.18 -43.63 17.04
C ALA A 326 9.49 -44.06 16.35
N VAL A 327 9.81 -43.39 15.24
CA VAL A 327 11.13 -43.48 14.63
C VAL A 327 12.16 -43.03 15.67
N VAL A 328 13.14 -43.88 15.93
CA VAL A 328 14.34 -43.59 16.74
C VAL A 328 14.96 -42.27 16.26
N SER A 329 14.68 -41.18 16.99
CA SER A 329 15.27 -39.87 16.68
C SER A 329 16.56 -39.70 17.47
N VAL A 330 17.69 -39.79 16.79
CA VAL A 330 18.94 -39.12 17.22
C VAL A 330 18.58 -37.67 17.57
N PRO A 331 19.07 -37.07 18.67
CA PRO A 331 18.74 -35.69 19.02
C PRO A 331 19.22 -34.76 17.91
N ARG A 332 18.31 -34.36 17.02
CA ARG A 332 18.57 -33.29 16.06
C ARG A 332 18.50 -31.97 16.84
N PRO A 333 19.39 -31.00 16.54
CA PRO A 333 19.22 -29.65 17.07
C PRO A 333 17.80 -29.15 16.73
N ALA A 334 17.20 -28.38 17.63
CA ALA A 334 15.84 -27.88 17.40
C ALA A 334 15.79 -26.99 16.14
N PRO A 335 14.75 -27.11 15.30
CA PRO A 335 14.65 -26.32 14.08
C PRO A 335 14.52 -24.83 14.41
N VAL A 336 15.11 -23.98 13.57
CA VAL A 336 15.00 -22.51 13.68
C VAL A 336 13.58 -22.07 13.36
N LEU A 337 12.92 -22.75 12.42
CA LEU A 337 11.51 -22.53 12.08
C LEU A 337 10.78 -23.87 11.99
N SER A 338 9.61 -23.97 12.63
CA SER A 338 8.71 -25.11 12.55
C SER A 338 7.28 -24.62 12.36
N VAL A 339 6.71 -24.89 11.19
CA VAL A 339 5.34 -24.50 10.81
C VAL A 339 4.45 -25.73 10.81
N ARG A 340 3.26 -25.64 11.42
CA ARG A 340 2.26 -26.70 11.46
C ARG A 340 0.87 -26.15 11.12
N GLY A 341 0.19 -26.79 10.18
CA GLY A 341 -1.20 -26.50 9.81
C GLY A 341 -1.43 -25.09 9.26
N LEU A 342 -0.45 -24.44 8.62
CA LEU A 342 -0.60 -23.08 8.13
C LEU A 342 -1.61 -23.02 6.98
N THR A 343 -2.62 -22.18 7.16
CA THR A 343 -3.70 -21.90 6.22
C THR A 343 -3.84 -20.41 6.04
N VAL A 344 -3.99 -19.96 4.80
CA VAL A 344 -4.18 -18.56 4.47
C VAL A 344 -5.38 -18.43 3.54
N SER A 345 -6.36 -17.62 3.94
CA SER A 345 -7.63 -17.45 3.24
C SER A 345 -7.95 -15.98 2.99
N PHE A 346 -8.62 -15.68 1.88
CA PHE A 346 -9.11 -14.35 1.52
C PHE A 346 -10.63 -14.39 1.31
N PRO A 347 -11.35 -13.33 1.72
CA PRO A 347 -12.78 -13.23 1.45
C PRO A 347 -13.02 -12.92 -0.03
N GLU A 348 -13.88 -13.70 -0.68
CA GLU A 348 -14.29 -13.54 -2.09
C GLU A 348 -15.82 -13.51 -2.19
N GLY A 349 -16.39 -12.31 -1.97
CA GLY A 349 -17.84 -12.14 -1.92
C GLY A 349 -18.45 -12.87 -0.71
N LYS A 350 -19.19 -13.96 -0.96
CA LYS A 350 -19.73 -14.85 0.09
C LYS A 350 -18.87 -16.09 0.34
N HIS A 351 -17.86 -16.34 -0.49
CA HIS A 351 -17.01 -17.52 -0.41
C HIS A 351 -15.62 -17.14 0.11
N TRP A 352 -14.84 -18.14 0.49
CA TRP A 352 -13.44 -17.97 0.89
C TRP A 352 -12.55 -18.66 -0.14
N ASN A 353 -11.60 -17.91 -0.68
CA ASN A 353 -10.50 -18.48 -1.42
C ASN A 353 -9.40 -18.84 -0.42
N THR A 354 -8.87 -20.06 -0.47
CA THR A 354 -7.80 -20.53 0.44
C THR A 354 -6.57 -20.96 -0.37
N PRO A 355 -5.69 -20.00 -0.73
CA PRO A 355 -4.50 -20.30 -1.53
C PRO A 355 -3.41 -21.09 -0.80
N VAL A 356 -3.44 -21.18 0.54
CA VAL A 356 -2.52 -22.02 1.32
C VAL A 356 -3.35 -22.93 2.23
N LYS A 357 -3.15 -24.25 2.11
CA LYS A 357 -4.05 -25.27 2.67
C LYS A 357 -3.29 -26.18 3.65
N GLY A 358 -3.24 -25.80 4.93
CA GLY A 358 -2.77 -26.66 6.02
C GLY A 358 -1.33 -27.14 5.91
N ILE A 359 -0.39 -26.31 5.45
CA ILE A 359 0.98 -26.74 5.18
C ILE A 359 1.82 -26.88 6.45
N SER A 360 2.74 -27.84 6.45
CA SER A 360 3.64 -28.13 7.57
C SER A 360 5.05 -28.43 7.08
N PHE A 361 6.05 -27.78 7.69
CA PHE A 361 7.46 -27.97 7.37
C PHE A 361 8.36 -27.46 8.51
N ASP A 362 9.60 -27.92 8.52
CA ASP A 362 10.67 -27.44 9.41
C ASP A 362 11.78 -26.77 8.60
N VAL A 363 12.65 -26.00 9.24
CA VAL A 363 13.90 -25.47 8.72
C VAL A 363 14.94 -25.54 9.82
N GLU A 364 16.02 -26.30 9.57
CA GLU A 364 17.07 -26.54 10.55
C GLU A 364 18.06 -25.37 10.64
N ALA A 365 18.80 -25.29 11.74
CA ALA A 365 19.81 -24.25 11.91
C ALA A 365 20.94 -24.38 10.88
N GLY A 366 21.26 -23.27 10.18
CA GLY A 366 22.28 -23.25 9.13
C GLY A 366 21.87 -23.96 7.83
N GLU A 367 20.62 -24.44 7.73
CA GLU A 367 20.10 -25.11 6.55
C GLU A 367 19.60 -24.08 5.53
N ILE A 368 19.91 -24.30 4.24
CA ILE A 368 19.29 -23.59 3.13
C ILE A 368 18.27 -24.53 2.47
N VAL A 369 17.01 -24.13 2.46
CA VAL A 369 15.87 -24.89 1.95
C VAL A 369 15.26 -24.16 0.77
N GLY A 370 15.00 -24.87 -0.32
CA GLY A 370 14.30 -24.33 -1.48
C GLY A 370 12.79 -24.52 -1.38
N LEU A 371 12.01 -23.55 -1.83
CA LEU A 371 10.57 -23.68 -2.07
C LEU A 371 10.27 -23.41 -3.55
N VAL A 372 9.73 -24.41 -4.24
CA VAL A 372 9.46 -24.35 -5.68
C VAL A 372 8.01 -24.69 -6.00
N GLY A 373 7.54 -24.24 -7.16
CA GLY A 373 6.19 -24.48 -7.67
C GLY A 373 5.78 -23.37 -8.64
N GLU A 374 4.67 -23.57 -9.34
CA GLU A 374 4.15 -22.60 -10.31
C GLU A 374 3.74 -21.26 -9.70
N SER A 375 3.64 -20.25 -10.56
CA SER A 375 3.08 -18.96 -10.16
C SER A 375 1.67 -19.15 -9.60
N GLY A 376 1.35 -18.49 -8.48
CA GLY A 376 0.05 -18.65 -7.83
C GLY A 376 -0.09 -19.88 -6.92
N SER A 377 0.90 -20.77 -6.81
CA SER A 377 0.79 -21.98 -5.95
C SER A 377 0.80 -21.71 -4.44
N GLY A 378 1.03 -20.45 -4.01
CA GLY A 378 0.99 -20.03 -2.60
C GLY A 378 2.36 -19.82 -1.93
N LYS A 379 3.47 -19.88 -2.67
CA LYS A 379 4.85 -19.80 -2.14
C LYS A 379 5.16 -18.52 -1.38
N SER A 380 5.04 -17.38 -2.07
CA SER A 380 5.27 -16.05 -1.50
C SER A 380 4.33 -15.79 -0.32
N LEU A 381 3.05 -16.14 -0.48
CA LEU A 381 2.04 -15.97 0.56
C LEU A 381 2.34 -16.77 1.82
N THR A 382 2.82 -18.01 1.67
CA THR A 382 3.29 -18.86 2.78
C THR A 382 4.39 -18.14 3.56
N MET A 383 5.44 -17.72 2.84
CA MET A 383 6.61 -17.15 3.47
C MET A 383 6.36 -15.78 4.09
N MET A 384 5.56 -14.93 3.44
CA MET A 384 5.11 -13.67 4.02
C MET A 384 4.23 -13.90 5.26
N SER A 385 3.41 -14.95 5.28
CA SER A 385 2.58 -15.27 6.47
C SER A 385 3.42 -15.72 7.66
N VAL A 386 4.48 -16.50 7.42
CA VAL A 386 5.45 -16.88 8.45
C VAL A 386 6.16 -15.65 9.05
N ALA A 387 6.48 -14.66 8.20
CA ALA A 387 7.09 -13.40 8.64
C ALA A 387 6.09 -12.38 9.25
N ASP A 388 4.81 -12.74 9.40
CA ASP A 388 3.72 -11.84 9.82
C ASP A 388 3.50 -10.63 8.89
N LEU A 389 3.81 -10.82 7.60
CA LEU A 389 3.68 -9.85 6.51
C LEU A 389 2.56 -10.19 5.52
N ALA A 390 1.66 -11.11 5.87
CA ALA A 390 0.54 -11.50 5.02
C ALA A 390 -0.28 -10.28 4.55
N ALA A 391 -0.77 -10.35 3.31
CA ALA A 391 -1.45 -9.24 2.67
C ALA A 391 -2.69 -8.76 3.46
N PRO A 392 -2.98 -7.44 3.48
CA PRO A 392 -4.17 -6.92 4.17
C PRO A 392 -5.45 -7.58 3.66
N GLY A 393 -6.24 -8.16 4.58
CA GLY A 393 -7.52 -8.81 4.23
C GLY A 393 -7.43 -10.34 4.22
N SER A 394 -6.23 -10.89 4.29
CA SER A 394 -6.03 -12.32 4.58
C SER A 394 -6.42 -12.67 6.02
N TYR A 395 -6.91 -13.90 6.18
CA TYR A 395 -7.04 -14.60 7.44
C TYR A 395 -5.94 -15.67 7.48
N VAL A 396 -5.03 -15.56 8.45
CA VAL A 396 -3.93 -16.51 8.64
C VAL A 396 -4.25 -17.34 9.87
N ALA A 397 -4.39 -18.65 9.69
CA ALA A 397 -4.57 -19.63 10.75
C ALA A 397 -3.42 -20.63 10.70
N ALA A 398 -2.94 -21.07 11.86
CA ALA A 398 -1.95 -22.13 11.96
C ALA A 398 -2.10 -22.81 13.33
N ASP A 399 -1.77 -24.11 13.39
CA ASP A 399 -1.75 -24.85 14.65
C ASP A 399 -0.57 -24.40 15.53
N SER A 400 0.57 -24.14 14.90
CA SER A 400 1.79 -23.66 15.56
C SER A 400 2.74 -23.06 14.51
N ILE A 401 3.35 -21.92 14.84
CA ILE A 401 4.47 -21.36 14.07
C ILE A 401 5.58 -21.06 15.07
N ARG A 402 6.52 -22.00 15.21
CA ARG A 402 7.62 -21.88 16.16
C ARG A 402 8.84 -21.29 15.48
N PHE A 403 9.30 -20.14 15.95
CA PHE A 403 10.55 -19.51 15.53
C PHE A 403 11.50 -19.42 16.72
N ASP A 404 12.74 -19.88 16.54
CA ASP A 404 13.77 -19.90 17.57
C ASP A 404 13.29 -20.55 18.88
N GLY A 405 12.57 -21.67 18.75
CA GLY A 405 12.00 -22.41 19.87
C GLY A 405 10.73 -21.81 20.49
N THR A 406 10.27 -20.63 20.05
CA THR A 406 9.08 -19.94 20.61
C THR A 406 7.92 -19.95 19.62
N ASP A 407 6.74 -20.37 20.04
CA ASP A 407 5.53 -20.32 19.19
C ASP A 407 4.99 -18.89 19.12
N ILE A 408 4.79 -18.39 17.91
CA ILE A 408 4.33 -17.02 17.64
C ILE A 408 2.81 -16.91 17.54
N VAL A 409 2.10 -18.04 17.44
CA VAL A 409 0.64 -18.07 17.41
C VAL A 409 0.10 -17.58 18.76
N GLY A 410 -0.78 -16.57 18.73
CA GLY A 410 -1.37 -16.00 19.95
C GLY A 410 -0.46 -15.06 20.76
N MET A 411 0.78 -14.80 20.33
CA MET A 411 1.66 -13.83 21.00
C MET A 411 1.12 -12.40 20.93
N LEU A 412 1.42 -11.60 21.97
CA LEU A 412 1.16 -10.16 21.94
C LEU A 412 1.97 -9.49 20.82
N PRO A 413 1.42 -8.49 20.11
CA PRO A 413 2.07 -7.87 18.94
C PRO A 413 3.47 -7.32 19.20
N LYS A 414 3.76 -6.85 20.42
CA LYS A 414 5.06 -6.29 20.79
C LYS A 414 6.14 -7.38 20.92
N ASP A 415 5.82 -8.47 21.60
CA ASP A 415 6.74 -9.58 21.83
C ASP A 415 6.96 -10.37 20.54
N LYS A 416 5.89 -10.58 19.76
CA LYS A 416 5.95 -11.16 18.42
C LYS A 416 6.91 -10.39 17.52
N ARG A 417 6.81 -9.05 17.47
CA ARG A 417 7.70 -8.21 16.65
C ARG A 417 9.17 -8.32 17.06
N LYS A 418 9.46 -8.33 18.36
CA LYS A 418 10.83 -8.47 18.87
C LYS A 418 11.43 -9.83 18.51
N LEU A 419 10.61 -10.88 18.49
CA LEU A 419 11.06 -12.20 18.08
C LEU A 419 11.27 -12.26 16.54
N LEU A 420 10.32 -11.72 15.77
CA LEU A 420 10.39 -11.69 14.30
C LEU A 420 11.45 -10.74 13.74
N SER A 421 12.03 -9.83 14.52
CA SER A 421 13.23 -9.09 14.09
C SER A 421 14.45 -9.99 13.86
N GLY A 422 14.39 -11.25 14.32
CA GLY A 422 15.36 -12.28 13.96
C GLY A 422 15.16 -12.91 12.58
N ILE A 423 14.15 -12.47 11.81
CA ILE A 423 13.92 -12.88 10.42
C ILE A 423 14.30 -11.72 9.49
N GLY A 424 15.17 -11.99 8.52
CA GLY A 424 15.46 -11.10 7.40
C GLY A 424 14.63 -11.50 6.19
N VAL A 425 14.03 -10.54 5.49
CA VAL A 425 13.23 -10.80 4.29
C VAL A 425 13.85 -10.08 3.09
N VAL A 426 14.15 -10.84 2.04
CA VAL A 426 14.52 -10.35 0.72
C VAL A 426 13.29 -10.51 -0.17
N PHE A 427 12.62 -9.39 -0.46
CA PHE A 427 11.42 -9.32 -1.30
C PHE A 427 11.73 -9.54 -2.79
N GLN A 428 10.70 -9.93 -3.54
CA GLN A 428 10.76 -10.22 -4.98
C GLN A 428 11.22 -9.04 -5.84
N ASP A 429 10.77 -7.82 -5.56
CA ASP A 429 11.14 -6.61 -6.32
C ASP A 429 11.92 -5.60 -5.47
N SER A 430 13.19 -5.37 -5.84
CA SER A 430 14.06 -4.39 -5.17
C SER A 430 13.70 -2.94 -5.36
N LEU A 431 12.89 -2.61 -6.36
CA LEU A 431 12.40 -1.25 -6.54
C LEU A 431 11.24 -0.93 -5.61
N THR A 432 10.37 -1.89 -5.28
CA THR A 432 9.20 -1.69 -4.40
C THR A 432 9.54 -1.90 -2.92
N ALA A 433 10.57 -2.70 -2.62
CA ALA A 433 11.02 -2.94 -1.26
C ALA A 433 11.87 -1.81 -0.67
N LEU A 434 12.53 -1.00 -1.50
CA LEU A 434 13.27 0.19 -1.08
C LEU A 434 12.39 1.43 -1.24
N ASN A 435 12.32 2.27 -0.20
CA ASN A 435 11.60 3.53 -0.26
C ASN A 435 12.30 4.49 -1.27
N PRO A 436 11.64 4.88 -2.38
CA PRO A 436 12.28 5.68 -3.42
C PRO A 436 12.55 7.13 -3.01
N ALA A 437 11.84 7.65 -2.00
CA ALA A 437 12.05 8.98 -1.43
C ALA A 437 13.16 9.03 -0.37
N MET A 438 13.80 7.90 -0.04
CA MET A 438 14.87 7.82 0.96
C MET A 438 16.19 7.37 0.34
N ARG A 439 17.31 7.92 0.82
CA ARG A 439 18.65 7.47 0.41
C ARG A 439 18.92 6.07 0.97
N VAL A 440 19.63 5.25 0.21
CA VAL A 440 19.87 3.83 0.52
C VAL A 440 20.57 3.66 1.87
N GLY A 441 21.65 4.39 2.14
CA GLY A 441 22.37 4.28 3.41
C GLY A 441 21.50 4.60 4.63
N LYS A 442 20.62 5.61 4.51
CA LYS A 442 19.68 5.98 5.58
C LYS A 442 18.66 4.87 5.85
N GLN A 443 18.19 4.17 4.82
CA GLN A 443 17.25 3.06 4.97
C GLN A 443 17.89 1.88 5.70
N LEU A 444 19.14 1.56 5.38
CA LEU A 444 19.90 0.52 6.08
C LEU A 444 20.16 0.91 7.55
N ALA A 445 20.64 2.13 7.79
CA ALA A 445 20.90 2.63 9.15
C ALA A 445 19.64 2.64 10.02
N GLU A 446 18.47 2.93 9.44
CA GLU A 446 17.20 2.95 10.17
C GLU A 446 16.82 1.59 10.78
N VAL A 447 17.24 0.48 10.16
CA VAL A 447 17.05 -0.87 10.72
C VAL A 447 17.73 -0.96 12.09
N LEU A 448 19.01 -0.57 12.16
CA LEU A 448 19.81 -0.59 13.39
C LEU A 448 19.29 0.40 14.44
N GLU A 449 18.89 1.59 14.02
CA GLU A 449 18.29 2.59 14.91
C GLU A 449 16.99 2.07 15.57
N CYS A 450 16.13 1.40 14.80
CA CYS A 450 14.82 0.96 15.28
C CYS A 450 14.90 -0.33 16.11
N GLN A 451 15.75 -1.28 15.71
CA GLN A 451 15.83 -2.59 16.37
C GLN A 451 16.77 -2.58 17.58
N ASN A 452 17.92 -1.90 17.47
CA ASN A 452 18.98 -1.95 18.48
C ASN A 452 19.16 -0.62 19.24
N GLY A 453 18.48 0.46 18.80
CA GLY A 453 18.68 1.79 19.38
C GLY A 453 20.06 2.38 19.06
N THR A 454 20.73 1.88 18.02
CA THR A 454 22.06 2.33 17.61
C THR A 454 22.01 3.83 17.25
N PRO A 455 22.92 4.67 17.77
CA PRO A 455 23.00 6.07 17.40
C PRO A 455 23.20 6.25 15.88
N HIS A 456 22.58 7.29 15.31
CA HIS A 456 22.55 7.51 13.85
C HIS A 456 23.92 7.46 13.17
N GLU A 457 24.94 8.08 13.75
CA GLU A 457 26.29 8.12 13.17
C GLU A 457 26.93 6.73 13.07
N GLU A 458 26.79 5.92 14.14
CA GLU A 458 27.28 4.55 14.18
C GLU A 458 26.46 3.63 13.26
N ALA A 459 25.14 3.82 13.21
CA ALA A 459 24.26 3.08 12.31
C ALA A 459 24.58 3.37 10.82
N MET A 460 24.89 4.62 10.47
CA MET A 460 25.33 5.00 9.13
C MET A 460 26.67 4.38 8.77
N LYS A 461 27.62 4.34 9.71
CA LYS A 461 28.91 3.68 9.48
C LYS A 461 28.74 2.19 9.19
N GLN A 462 27.95 1.49 10.02
CA GLN A 462 27.64 0.08 9.80
C GLN A 462 26.85 -0.15 8.50
N ALA A 463 25.96 0.77 8.11
CA ALA A 463 25.29 0.71 6.82
C ALA A 463 26.26 0.79 5.64
N VAL A 464 27.27 1.67 5.71
CA VAL A 464 28.32 1.75 4.67
C VAL A 464 29.16 0.47 4.63
N GLU A 465 29.59 -0.03 5.79
CA GLU A 465 30.34 -1.28 5.90
C GLU A 465 29.54 -2.46 5.33
N MET A 466 28.24 -2.52 5.59
CA MET A 466 27.36 -3.56 5.05
C MET A 466 27.18 -3.42 3.52
N LEU A 467 27.04 -2.19 2.99
CA LEU A 467 26.99 -1.96 1.54
C LEU A 467 28.28 -2.43 0.86
N GLU A 468 29.44 -2.15 1.46
CA GLU A 468 30.73 -2.64 0.97
C GLU A 468 30.79 -4.17 1.05
N HIS A 469 30.30 -4.77 2.13
CA HIS A 469 30.28 -6.21 2.35
C HIS A 469 29.49 -6.97 1.27
N VAL A 470 28.34 -6.43 0.85
CA VAL A 470 27.52 -7.01 -0.23
C VAL A 470 28.07 -6.69 -1.63
N GLY A 471 29.23 -6.05 -1.73
CA GLY A 471 29.93 -5.77 -2.99
C GLY A 471 29.40 -4.54 -3.74
N ILE A 472 28.86 -3.54 -3.03
CA ILE A 472 28.52 -2.24 -3.61
C ILE A 472 29.71 -1.28 -3.44
N ASP A 473 30.45 -1.08 -4.53
CA ASP A 473 31.63 -0.20 -4.58
C ASP A 473 31.41 0.97 -5.57
N PRO A 474 31.69 2.23 -5.19
CA PRO A 474 32.08 2.70 -3.85
C PRO A 474 30.88 2.91 -2.93
N ALA A 475 30.90 2.23 -1.77
CA ALA A 475 29.82 2.23 -0.78
C ALA A 475 29.51 3.66 -0.28
N GLN A 476 30.52 4.50 -0.08
CA GLN A 476 30.38 5.89 0.37
C GLN A 476 29.67 6.79 -0.66
N HIS A 477 29.67 6.39 -1.94
CA HIS A 477 28.87 7.07 -2.96
C HIS A 477 27.47 6.46 -3.04
N ALA A 478 27.36 5.14 -2.93
CA ALA A 478 26.09 4.43 -3.00
C ALA A 478 25.16 4.75 -1.82
N GLU A 479 25.67 4.95 -0.61
CA GLU A 479 24.87 5.32 0.57
C GLU A 479 24.03 6.58 0.32
N ARG A 480 24.56 7.50 -0.51
CA ARG A 480 23.95 8.80 -0.80
C ARG A 480 22.97 8.69 -1.94
N LYS A 481 22.96 7.61 -2.70
CA LYS A 481 22.05 7.45 -3.83
C LYS A 481 20.63 7.12 -3.36
N PHE A 482 19.66 7.55 -4.14
CA PHE A 482 18.30 7.04 -4.06
C PHE A 482 18.21 5.69 -4.80
N PRO A 483 17.24 4.82 -4.48
CA PRO A 483 17.11 3.50 -5.11
C PRO A 483 17.09 3.54 -6.64
N TYR A 484 16.39 4.52 -7.23
CA TYR A 484 16.30 4.68 -8.68
C TYR A 484 17.61 5.13 -9.36
N GLU A 485 18.65 5.47 -8.58
CA GLU A 485 19.99 5.83 -9.09
C GLU A 485 20.98 4.64 -9.04
N LEU A 486 20.52 3.47 -8.56
CA LEU A 486 21.27 2.22 -8.50
C LEU A 486 20.90 1.30 -9.68
N SER A 487 21.86 0.46 -10.12
CA SER A 487 21.55 -0.61 -11.09
C SER A 487 20.66 -1.69 -10.46
N GLY A 488 20.02 -2.54 -11.27
CA GLY A 488 19.22 -3.67 -10.77
C GLY A 488 19.95 -4.54 -9.75
N GLY A 489 21.17 -5.00 -10.09
CA GLY A 489 22.00 -5.79 -9.18
C GLY A 489 22.44 -5.02 -7.92
N MET A 490 22.73 -3.71 -8.02
CA MET A 490 23.05 -2.90 -6.84
C MET A 490 21.84 -2.74 -5.91
N ARG A 491 20.63 -2.59 -6.45
CA ARG A 491 19.39 -2.54 -5.64
C ARG A 491 19.14 -3.86 -4.93
N GLN A 492 19.34 -4.98 -5.62
CA GLN A 492 19.18 -6.31 -5.02
C GLN A 492 20.19 -6.52 -3.88
N ARG A 493 21.46 -6.18 -4.10
CA ARG A 493 22.51 -6.24 -3.05
C ARG A 493 22.17 -5.32 -1.88
N ALA A 494 21.65 -4.11 -2.13
CA ALA A 494 21.22 -3.20 -1.07
C ALA A 494 20.05 -3.74 -0.26
N MET A 495 19.12 -4.46 -0.88
CA MET A 495 18.03 -5.15 -0.17
C MET A 495 18.58 -6.29 0.69
N ILE A 496 19.51 -7.10 0.17
CA ILE A 496 20.17 -8.16 0.95
C ILE A 496 20.91 -7.55 2.13
N ALA A 497 21.66 -6.47 1.93
CA ALA A 497 22.29 -5.72 3.01
C ALA A 497 21.27 -5.28 4.07
N MET A 498 20.11 -4.78 3.67
CA MET A 498 19.04 -4.38 4.60
C MET A 498 18.46 -5.57 5.40
N ALA A 499 18.33 -6.74 4.77
CA ALA A 499 17.88 -7.96 5.45
C ALA A 499 18.95 -8.51 6.41
N GLU A 500 20.23 -8.36 6.08
CA GLU A 500 21.38 -8.92 6.80
C GLU A 500 21.92 -8.03 7.91
N ILE A 501 21.67 -6.72 7.87
CA ILE A 501 22.35 -5.75 8.75
C ILE A 501 22.16 -6.02 10.25
N ASN A 502 21.10 -6.73 10.63
CA ASN A 502 20.87 -7.13 12.02
C ASN A 502 21.17 -8.61 12.32
N HIS A 503 21.92 -9.30 11.44
CA HIS A 503 22.32 -10.70 11.57
C HIS A 503 21.14 -11.62 11.94
N PRO A 504 20.10 -11.71 11.09
CA PRO A 504 18.92 -12.52 11.37
C PRO A 504 19.29 -14.01 11.52
N LYS A 505 18.52 -14.77 12.29
CA LYS A 505 18.69 -16.25 12.40
C LYS A 505 18.12 -16.99 11.20
N LEU A 506 17.14 -16.39 10.52
CA LEU A 506 16.47 -16.93 9.34
C LEU A 506 16.38 -15.86 8.27
N ILE A 507 16.72 -16.23 7.03
CA ILE A 507 16.49 -15.41 5.85
C ILE A 507 15.38 -16.03 5.02
N ILE A 508 14.39 -15.23 4.66
CA ILE A 508 13.37 -15.59 3.69
C ILE A 508 13.67 -14.78 2.43
N ALA A 509 14.06 -15.47 1.36
CA ALA A 509 14.36 -14.85 0.08
C ALA A 509 13.30 -15.24 -0.94
N ASP A 510 12.38 -14.34 -1.24
CA ASP A 510 11.31 -14.56 -2.20
C ASP A 510 11.74 -14.12 -3.59
N GLU A 511 12.03 -15.08 -4.48
CA GLU A 511 12.51 -14.82 -5.84
C GLU A 511 13.66 -13.78 -5.92
N PRO A 512 14.76 -13.97 -5.17
CA PRO A 512 15.79 -12.94 -4.96
C PRO A 512 16.60 -12.59 -6.21
N THR A 513 16.33 -13.25 -7.34
CA THR A 513 17.07 -13.09 -8.59
C THR A 513 16.18 -12.77 -9.78
N THR A 514 14.88 -12.54 -9.54
CA THR A 514 13.95 -12.17 -10.61
C THR A 514 14.37 -10.84 -11.25
N ALA A 515 14.19 -10.74 -12.57
CA ALA A 515 14.56 -9.57 -13.39
C ALA A 515 16.06 -9.18 -13.38
N LEU A 516 16.96 -10.11 -12.99
CA LEU A 516 18.41 -9.94 -13.13
C LEU A 516 18.95 -10.75 -14.31
N ASP A 517 20.07 -10.31 -14.89
CA ASP A 517 20.80 -11.13 -15.85
C ASP A 517 21.44 -12.35 -15.16
N VAL A 518 21.67 -13.41 -15.94
CA VAL A 518 22.18 -14.70 -15.44
C VAL A 518 23.51 -14.56 -14.69
N THR A 519 24.36 -13.59 -15.06
CA THR A 519 25.65 -13.39 -14.38
C THR A 519 25.43 -12.77 -13.00
N VAL A 520 24.61 -11.72 -12.92
CA VAL A 520 24.27 -11.06 -11.65
C VAL A 520 23.48 -11.99 -10.74
N GLN A 521 22.55 -12.79 -11.27
CA GLN A 521 21.82 -13.81 -10.52
C GLN A 521 22.77 -14.75 -9.77
N LYS A 522 23.77 -15.32 -10.46
CA LYS A 522 24.77 -16.20 -9.83
C LYS A 522 25.56 -15.49 -8.73
N GLN A 523 25.92 -14.24 -8.95
CA GLN A 523 26.65 -13.46 -7.95
C GLN A 523 25.79 -13.17 -6.70
N VAL A 524 24.49 -12.89 -6.89
CA VAL A 524 23.55 -12.62 -5.79
C VAL A 524 23.29 -13.88 -4.97
N LEU A 525 23.09 -15.03 -5.62
CA LEU A 525 22.93 -16.32 -4.93
C LEU A 525 24.20 -16.73 -4.18
N ALA A 526 25.37 -16.54 -4.81
CA ALA A 526 26.64 -16.81 -4.15
C ALA A 526 26.84 -15.91 -2.92
N LEU A 527 26.44 -14.64 -3.00
CA LEU A 527 26.46 -13.72 -1.87
C LEU A 527 25.57 -14.25 -0.73
N LEU A 528 24.29 -14.54 -1.00
CA LEU A 528 23.35 -15.07 0.01
C LEU A 528 23.87 -16.36 0.66
N ARG A 529 24.39 -17.31 -0.14
CA ARG A 529 24.99 -18.54 0.37
C ARG A 529 26.16 -18.26 1.31
N ASN A 530 27.03 -17.33 0.92
CA ASN A 530 28.22 -17.00 1.69
C ASN A 530 27.84 -16.26 2.99
N GLU A 531 26.83 -15.39 3.00
CA GLU A 531 26.30 -14.78 4.23
C GLU A 531 25.72 -15.83 5.17
N CYS A 532 24.82 -16.68 4.67
CA CYS A 532 24.20 -17.74 5.47
C CYS A 532 25.26 -18.65 6.11
N ALA A 533 26.28 -19.04 5.34
CA ALA A 533 27.37 -19.87 5.82
C ALA A 533 28.25 -19.16 6.87
N ARG A 534 28.59 -17.88 6.65
CA ARG A 534 29.41 -17.09 7.59
C ARG A 534 28.71 -16.87 8.92
N ASN A 535 27.42 -16.56 8.88
CA ASN A 535 26.63 -16.18 10.04
C ASN A 535 25.89 -17.39 10.67
N LYS A 536 26.02 -18.59 10.09
CA LYS A 536 25.29 -19.82 10.47
C LYS A 536 23.77 -19.64 10.48
N GLN A 537 23.26 -18.89 9.51
CA GLN A 537 21.85 -18.57 9.38
C GLN A 537 21.13 -19.66 8.61
N ALA A 538 19.89 -19.93 8.99
CA ALA A 538 18.99 -20.70 8.15
C ALA A 538 18.46 -19.82 7.01
N ALA A 539 18.11 -20.40 5.87
CA ALA A 539 17.47 -19.68 4.79
C ALA A 539 16.38 -20.51 4.09
N VAL A 540 15.30 -19.83 3.70
CA VAL A 540 14.31 -20.36 2.77
C VAL A 540 14.38 -19.51 1.49
N ILE A 541 14.71 -20.16 0.37
CA ILE A 541 14.79 -19.51 -0.93
C ILE A 541 13.60 -19.96 -1.76
N VAL A 542 12.72 -19.02 -2.10
CA VAL A 542 11.62 -19.23 -3.02
C VAL A 542 12.09 -18.94 -4.44
N SER A 543 11.80 -19.87 -5.35
CA SER A 543 12.10 -19.71 -6.77
C SER A 543 11.09 -20.50 -7.58
N HIS A 544 10.88 -20.10 -8.83
CA HIS A 544 10.21 -20.95 -9.83
C HIS A 544 11.23 -21.84 -10.58
N ASP A 545 12.52 -21.53 -10.49
CA ASP A 545 13.61 -22.30 -11.12
C ASP A 545 14.22 -23.29 -10.11
N ILE A 546 13.93 -24.57 -10.30
CA ILE A 546 14.42 -25.66 -9.46
C ILE A 546 15.91 -25.97 -9.70
N ALA A 547 16.46 -25.67 -10.88
CA ALA A 547 17.89 -25.86 -11.17
C ALA A 547 18.72 -24.88 -10.34
N VAL A 548 18.26 -23.64 -10.23
CA VAL A 548 18.86 -22.61 -9.36
C VAL A 548 18.84 -23.06 -7.89
N LEU A 549 17.71 -23.60 -7.41
CA LEU A 549 17.63 -24.12 -6.04
C LEU A 549 18.58 -25.30 -5.82
N GLY A 550 18.75 -26.17 -6.81
CA GLY A 550 19.67 -27.31 -6.76
C GLY A 550 21.15 -26.93 -6.56
N GLU A 551 21.56 -25.71 -6.90
CA GLU A 551 22.95 -25.24 -6.71
C GLU A 551 23.24 -24.74 -5.28
N ILE A 552 22.21 -24.32 -4.54
CA ILE A 552 22.36 -23.58 -3.28
C ILE A 552 21.65 -24.24 -2.08
N CYS A 553 20.61 -25.03 -2.32
CA CYS A 553 19.80 -25.64 -1.27
C CYS A 553 20.25 -27.06 -0.93
N SER A 554 20.04 -27.45 0.31
CA SER A 554 20.23 -28.82 0.80
C SER A 554 19.04 -29.72 0.47
N ARG A 555 17.83 -29.18 0.57
CA ARG A 555 16.58 -29.85 0.16
C ARG A 555 15.60 -28.87 -0.46
N ILE A 556 14.62 -29.40 -1.17
CA ILE A 556 13.59 -28.65 -1.88
C ILE A 556 12.21 -29.11 -1.40
N MET A 557 11.35 -28.14 -1.14
CA MET A 557 9.91 -28.30 -0.90
C MET A 557 9.18 -27.92 -2.19
N VAL A 558 8.34 -28.80 -2.69
CA VAL A 558 7.52 -28.58 -3.89
C VAL A 558 6.11 -28.23 -3.45
N MET A 559 5.62 -27.10 -3.93
CA MET A 559 4.29 -26.57 -3.61
C MET A 559 3.42 -26.55 -4.86
N TYR A 560 2.25 -27.17 -4.76
CA TYR A 560 1.25 -27.26 -5.84
C TYR A 560 -0.15 -27.07 -5.24
N HIS A 561 -0.97 -26.25 -5.90
CA HIS A 561 -2.36 -25.99 -5.49
C HIS A 561 -2.59 -25.64 -4.01
N GLY A 562 -1.63 -24.93 -3.40
CA GLY A 562 -1.69 -24.46 -2.02
C GLY A 562 -1.15 -25.45 -0.98
N ALA A 563 -0.64 -26.62 -1.39
CA ALA A 563 -0.11 -27.65 -0.50
C ALA A 563 1.37 -27.95 -0.82
N ILE A 564 2.14 -28.34 0.20
CA ILE A 564 3.47 -28.94 -0.01
C ILE A 564 3.25 -30.39 -0.38
N VAL A 565 3.53 -30.74 -1.64
CA VAL A 565 3.25 -32.07 -2.20
C VAL A 565 4.43 -33.03 -2.08
N GLU A 566 5.66 -32.50 -2.01
CA GLU A 566 6.86 -33.32 -1.83
C GLU A 566 7.98 -32.50 -1.19
N ILE A 567 8.78 -33.15 -0.33
CA ILE A 567 10.03 -32.59 0.21
C ILE A 567 11.13 -33.61 -0.04
N PHE A 568 12.22 -33.19 -0.68
CA PHE A 568 13.28 -34.11 -1.08
C PHE A 568 14.67 -33.46 -1.05
N ASP A 569 15.72 -34.28 -0.85
CA ASP A 569 17.12 -33.85 -0.86
C ASP A 569 17.57 -33.46 -2.28
N THR A 570 18.30 -32.35 -2.43
CA THR A 570 18.70 -31.85 -3.76
C THR A 570 19.54 -32.84 -4.56
N ALA A 571 20.20 -33.82 -3.94
CA ALA A 571 20.90 -34.89 -4.63
C ALA A 571 19.97 -35.73 -5.53
N LEU A 572 18.67 -35.81 -5.22
CA LEU A 572 17.68 -36.54 -6.03
C LEU A 572 17.36 -35.86 -7.36
N LEU A 573 17.73 -34.59 -7.57
CA LEU A 573 17.63 -33.93 -8.88
C LEU A 573 18.45 -34.64 -9.96
N ARG A 574 19.47 -35.41 -9.59
CA ARG A 574 20.30 -36.21 -10.52
C ARG A 574 19.69 -37.58 -10.86
N THR A 575 18.67 -37.99 -10.12
CA THR A 575 17.95 -39.26 -10.30
C THR A 575 16.43 -38.99 -10.27
N PRO A 576 15.88 -38.27 -11.26
CA PRO A 576 14.48 -37.82 -11.24
C PRO A 576 13.47 -38.97 -11.15
N GLU A 577 13.84 -40.17 -11.58
CA GLU A 577 13.06 -41.40 -11.47
C GLU A 577 12.73 -41.81 -10.02
N LYS A 578 13.47 -41.29 -9.03
CA LYS A 578 13.22 -41.54 -7.60
C LYS A 578 12.26 -40.53 -6.95
N LEU A 579 11.88 -39.47 -7.67
CA LEU A 579 10.92 -38.48 -7.18
C LEU A 579 9.52 -39.10 -7.20
N LYS A 580 8.77 -38.92 -6.11
CA LYS A 580 7.51 -39.62 -5.87
C LYS A 580 6.34 -38.91 -6.54
N HIS A 581 6.27 -37.59 -6.41
CA HIS A 581 5.10 -36.86 -6.85
C HIS A 581 5.14 -36.60 -8.37
N PRO A 582 4.05 -36.85 -9.13
CA PRO A 582 4.00 -36.65 -10.58
C PRO A 582 4.39 -35.23 -10.99
N TYR A 583 3.83 -34.24 -10.29
CA TYR A 583 4.16 -32.83 -10.50
C TYR A 583 5.66 -32.54 -10.36
N THR A 584 6.31 -33.11 -9.34
CA THR A 584 7.76 -32.93 -9.12
C THR A 584 8.57 -33.54 -10.26
N ARG A 585 8.20 -34.73 -10.74
CA ARG A 585 8.83 -35.34 -11.92
C ARG A 585 8.64 -34.48 -13.16
N ALA A 586 7.43 -33.96 -13.36
CA ALA A 586 7.09 -33.08 -14.48
C ALA A 586 7.93 -31.79 -14.44
N LEU A 587 8.00 -31.12 -13.28
CA LEU A 587 8.87 -29.96 -13.05
C LEU A 587 10.33 -30.24 -13.41
N VAL A 588 10.92 -31.33 -12.90
CA VAL A 588 12.32 -31.64 -13.16
C VAL A 588 12.56 -31.98 -14.64
N SER A 589 11.64 -32.72 -15.28
CA SER A 589 11.73 -33.09 -16.69
C SER A 589 11.53 -31.92 -17.67
N SER A 590 10.86 -30.85 -17.24
CA SER A 590 10.71 -29.63 -18.04
C SER A 590 11.99 -28.79 -18.17
N ILE A 591 13.06 -29.11 -17.42
CA ILE A 591 14.32 -28.36 -17.47
C ILE A 591 15.19 -28.88 -18.62
N PRO A 592 15.47 -28.05 -19.65
CA PRO A 592 16.38 -28.44 -20.71
C PRO A 592 17.83 -28.50 -20.20
N THR A 593 18.54 -29.54 -20.60
CA THR A 593 19.99 -29.72 -20.40
C THR A 593 20.73 -29.59 -21.72
N LEU A 594 22.05 -29.49 -21.69
CA LEU A 594 22.87 -29.51 -22.92
C LEU A 594 22.73 -30.82 -23.72
N ALA A 595 22.28 -31.88 -23.08
CA ALA A 595 22.01 -33.18 -23.69
C ALA A 595 20.55 -33.33 -24.19
N THR A 596 19.68 -32.35 -23.93
CA THR A 596 18.27 -32.39 -24.35
C THR A 596 18.17 -32.31 -25.87
N ASP A 597 17.43 -33.25 -26.45
CA ASP A 597 17.18 -33.34 -27.88
C ASP A 597 16.38 -32.12 -28.36
N LYS A 598 17.04 -31.24 -29.11
CA LYS A 598 16.46 -29.99 -29.65
C LYS A 598 15.40 -30.23 -30.74
N SER A 599 15.28 -31.46 -31.24
CA SER A 599 14.32 -31.81 -32.28
C SER A 599 12.94 -32.18 -31.74
N ARG A 600 12.82 -32.37 -30.42
CA ARG A 600 11.55 -32.68 -29.75
C ARG A 600 10.98 -31.45 -29.04
N PRO A 601 9.64 -31.30 -28.98
CA PRO A 601 9.02 -30.30 -28.11
C PRO A 601 9.47 -30.51 -26.67
N LEU A 602 9.66 -29.41 -25.94
CA LEU A 602 9.92 -29.46 -24.50
C LEU A 602 8.70 -30.02 -23.78
N VAL A 603 8.94 -30.76 -22.71
CA VAL A 603 7.88 -31.30 -21.86
C VAL A 603 7.13 -30.13 -21.22
N THR A 604 5.82 -30.05 -21.47
CA THR A 604 4.90 -29.12 -20.81
C THR A 604 4.18 -29.85 -19.68
N ILE A 605 3.96 -29.15 -18.57
CA ILE A 605 3.15 -29.65 -17.45
C ILE A 605 1.71 -29.27 -17.78
N ASP A 606 0.83 -30.27 -17.86
CA ASP A 606 -0.60 -30.10 -18.06
C ASP A 606 -1.33 -30.66 -16.83
N ASP A 607 -2.36 -29.95 -16.35
CA ASP A 607 -3.07 -30.30 -15.10
C ASP A 607 -3.81 -31.65 -15.22
N GLU A 608 -4.28 -32.01 -16.42
CA GLU A 608 -4.81 -33.35 -16.73
C GLU A 608 -3.74 -34.45 -16.54
N LEU A 609 -2.51 -34.18 -16.96
CA LEU A 609 -1.42 -35.15 -16.92
C LEU A 609 -0.95 -35.40 -15.47
N VAL A 610 -0.97 -34.35 -14.64
CA VAL A 610 -0.66 -34.42 -13.21
C VAL A 610 -1.77 -35.14 -12.45
N SER A 611 -3.04 -34.83 -12.72
CA SER A 611 -4.19 -35.47 -12.05
C SER A 611 -4.30 -36.97 -12.36
N HIS A 612 -4.18 -37.38 -13.61
CA HIS A 612 -4.18 -38.80 -14.00
C HIS A 612 -3.04 -39.61 -13.36
N GLN A 613 -1.80 -39.08 -13.38
CA GLN A 613 -0.67 -39.77 -12.76
C GLN A 613 -0.75 -39.78 -11.23
N SER A 614 -1.39 -38.78 -10.62
CA SER A 614 -1.61 -38.73 -9.16
C SER A 614 -2.66 -39.73 -8.72
N ALA A 615 -3.72 -39.91 -9.50
CA ALA A 615 -4.73 -40.95 -9.30
C ALA A 615 -4.12 -42.36 -9.43
N ASP A 616 -3.29 -42.59 -10.45
CA ASP A 616 -2.58 -43.87 -10.65
C ASP A 616 -1.61 -44.18 -9.49
N LEU A 617 -0.89 -43.17 -8.98
CA LEU A 617 0.00 -43.34 -7.81
C LEU A 617 -0.79 -43.60 -6.54
N ALA A 618 -1.88 -42.89 -6.29
CA ALA A 618 -2.77 -43.14 -5.16
C ALA A 618 -3.36 -44.55 -5.19
N ASN A 619 -3.75 -45.03 -6.39
CA ASN A 619 -4.25 -46.38 -6.61
C ASN A 619 -3.15 -47.44 -6.38
N ARG A 620 -1.91 -47.18 -6.78
CA ARG A 620 -0.77 -48.08 -6.52
C ARG A 620 -0.38 -48.12 -5.05
N GLU A 621 -0.33 -46.98 -4.37
CA GLU A 621 -0.06 -46.93 -2.93
C GLU A 621 -1.19 -47.59 -2.13
N ALA A 622 -2.45 -47.48 -2.58
CA ALA A 622 -3.57 -48.20 -2.01
C ALA A 622 -3.48 -49.72 -2.25
N ALA A 623 -3.02 -50.15 -3.43
CA ALA A 623 -2.79 -51.55 -3.76
C ALA A 623 -1.60 -52.15 -2.98
N GLU A 624 -0.49 -51.42 -2.83
CA GLU A 624 0.67 -51.86 -2.02
C GLU A 624 0.30 -51.94 -0.53
N ARG A 625 -0.49 -50.98 -0.01
CA ARG A 625 -1.05 -51.07 1.36
C ARG A 625 -2.02 -52.24 1.54
N ALA A 626 -2.74 -52.63 0.48
CA ALA A 626 -3.61 -53.80 0.50
C ALA A 626 -2.82 -55.13 0.44
N GLU A 627 -1.64 -55.14 -0.19
CA GLU A 627 -0.75 -56.31 -0.23
C GLU A 627 0.07 -56.50 1.07
N GLU A 628 0.42 -55.42 1.78
CA GLU A 628 1.11 -55.51 3.08
C GLU A 628 0.16 -55.81 4.27
N GLY A 629 -1.16 -55.74 4.07
CA GLY A 629 -2.19 -56.05 5.07
C GLY A 629 -2.66 -57.50 5.03
N THR A 630 -2.41 -58.25 6.10
CA THR A 630 -2.82 -59.66 6.24
C THR A 630 -4.34 -59.81 6.29
N VAL A 631 -4.86 -60.69 5.43
CA VAL A 631 -6.21 -61.30 5.36
C VAL A 631 -7.08 -61.14 6.63
N ILE A 632 -8.20 -60.40 6.52
CA ILE A 632 -9.49 -60.75 7.14
C ILE A 632 -10.63 -60.34 6.16
N ASP A 633 -11.60 -61.24 6.01
CA ASP A 633 -12.75 -61.29 5.09
C ASP A 633 -13.41 -59.98 4.64
N GLY A 634 -13.71 -59.94 3.33
CA GLY A 634 -15.07 -59.69 2.83
C GLY A 634 -15.75 -58.35 3.11
N ASP A 635 -15.15 -57.23 2.72
CA ASP A 635 -15.87 -55.96 2.47
C ASP A 635 -15.10 -54.96 1.55
N ALA A 636 -13.91 -55.32 1.06
CA ALA A 636 -13.06 -54.41 0.27
C ALA A 636 -13.50 -54.23 -1.20
N ALA A 637 -14.30 -55.15 -1.75
CA ALA A 637 -14.78 -55.06 -3.12
C ALA A 637 -15.95 -54.05 -3.29
N GLU A 638 -16.74 -53.82 -2.24
CA GLU A 638 -17.89 -52.91 -2.27
C GLU A 638 -17.47 -51.45 -2.05
N ALA A 639 -16.38 -51.22 -1.30
CA ALA A 639 -15.81 -49.88 -1.10
C ALA A 639 -15.08 -49.33 -2.35
N ALA A 640 -14.50 -50.20 -3.18
CA ALA A 640 -13.86 -49.82 -4.44
C ALA A 640 -14.89 -49.42 -5.51
N ASP A 641 -16.06 -50.09 -5.54
CA ASP A 641 -17.14 -49.79 -6.48
C ASP A 641 -17.85 -48.47 -6.14
N ILE A 642 -17.97 -48.14 -4.85
CA ILE A 642 -18.56 -46.87 -4.37
C ILE A 642 -17.65 -45.66 -4.65
N ALA A 643 -16.32 -45.84 -4.59
CA ALA A 643 -15.37 -44.77 -4.92
C ALA A 643 -15.29 -44.48 -6.43
N ALA A 644 -15.44 -45.50 -7.27
CA ALA A 644 -15.50 -45.35 -8.72
C ALA A 644 -16.80 -44.64 -9.17
N ASP A 645 -17.94 -44.95 -8.52
CA ASP A 645 -19.25 -44.37 -8.88
C ASP A 645 -19.44 -42.92 -8.37
N SER A 646 -18.62 -42.45 -7.42
CA SER A 646 -18.60 -41.03 -6.99
C SER A 646 -17.81 -40.11 -7.93
N VAL A 647 -16.76 -40.62 -8.58
CA VAL A 647 -15.91 -39.82 -9.50
C VAL A 647 -16.60 -39.64 -10.85
N VAL A 648 -17.31 -40.66 -11.34
CA VAL A 648 -18.09 -40.60 -12.60
C VAL A 648 -19.31 -39.67 -12.50
N LYS A 649 -19.82 -39.42 -11.28
CA LYS A 649 -20.98 -38.51 -11.05
C LYS A 649 -20.58 -37.04 -10.98
N ASP A 650 -19.36 -36.72 -10.57
CA ASP A 650 -18.85 -35.34 -10.59
C ASP A 650 -18.47 -34.90 -12.02
N GLU A 651 -17.91 -35.79 -12.85
CA GLU A 651 -17.65 -35.51 -14.29
C GLU A 651 -18.95 -35.28 -15.09
N ALA A 652 -20.02 -36.04 -14.80
CA ALA A 652 -21.32 -35.83 -15.43
C ALA A 652 -22.00 -34.51 -15.02
N ALA A 653 -21.60 -33.92 -13.88
CA ALA A 653 -22.11 -32.64 -13.41
C ALA A 653 -21.32 -31.44 -14.01
N GLU A 654 -20.02 -31.60 -14.27
CA GLU A 654 -19.19 -30.62 -14.98
C GLU A 654 -19.52 -30.56 -16.48
N ASP A 655 -19.69 -31.71 -17.15
CA ASP A 655 -20.12 -31.76 -18.57
C ASP A 655 -21.53 -31.17 -18.78
N ALA A 656 -22.42 -31.32 -17.79
CA ALA A 656 -23.75 -30.71 -17.82
C ALA A 656 -23.72 -29.18 -17.61
N ALA A 657 -22.69 -28.65 -16.95
CA ALA A 657 -22.49 -27.22 -16.75
C ALA A 657 -21.89 -26.55 -18.01
N GLU A 658 -20.94 -27.19 -18.69
CA GLU A 658 -20.38 -26.68 -19.96
C GLU A 658 -21.39 -26.71 -21.13
N LEU A 659 -22.29 -27.70 -21.17
CA LEU A 659 -23.35 -27.76 -22.17
C LEU A 659 -24.45 -26.68 -21.98
N GLN A 660 -24.59 -26.09 -20.78
CA GLN A 660 -25.54 -25.01 -20.53
C GLN A 660 -25.01 -23.61 -20.86
N GLU A 661 -23.68 -23.40 -20.91
CA GLU A 661 -23.09 -22.11 -21.31
C GLU A 661 -22.96 -21.95 -22.84
N GLY A 662 -23.08 -23.03 -23.62
CA GLY A 662 -22.98 -23.04 -25.08
C GLY A 662 -24.23 -22.66 -25.88
N GLN A 663 -25.39 -22.39 -25.25
CA GLN A 663 -26.65 -22.10 -25.95
C GLN A 663 -27.34 -20.81 -25.49
N GLN A 664 -26.80 -19.65 -25.89
CA GLN A 664 -27.61 -18.45 -26.10
C GLN A 664 -27.36 -17.89 -27.51
N PRO A 665 -28.37 -17.82 -28.40
CA PRO A 665 -28.17 -17.31 -29.74
C PRO A 665 -28.05 -15.79 -29.71
N ASN A 666 -26.94 -15.32 -30.29
CA ASN A 666 -26.65 -13.91 -30.55
C ASN A 666 -27.66 -13.36 -31.57
N GLN A 667 -28.76 -12.76 -31.08
CA GLN A 667 -29.70 -11.96 -31.88
C GLN A 667 -29.54 -10.48 -31.52
N GLN A 668 -28.70 -9.77 -32.27
CA GLN A 668 -28.86 -8.34 -32.52
C GLN A 668 -27.89 -7.90 -33.61
N ASP A 669 -28.26 -8.13 -34.86
CA ASP A 669 -27.89 -7.24 -35.97
C ASP A 669 -28.68 -7.63 -37.23
N THR A 670 -29.80 -6.94 -37.48
CA THR A 670 -30.20 -6.38 -38.79
C THR A 670 -31.61 -5.78 -38.75
N LYS A 671 -31.69 -4.46 -39.02
CA LYS A 671 -32.77 -3.71 -39.71
C LYS A 671 -34.14 -3.61 -38.98
N GLU A 672 -34.92 -2.55 -39.05
CA GLU A 672 -35.13 -1.53 -40.09
C GLU A 672 -35.98 -0.36 -39.51
N GLU A 673 -35.79 0.84 -40.05
CA GLU A 673 -36.82 1.85 -40.38
C GLU A 673 -38.09 1.99 -39.50
N ARG A 674 -38.17 3.11 -38.77
CA ARG A 674 -39.17 4.19 -39.00
C ARG A 674 -38.93 5.41 -38.12
#